data_AF-A0A1J9RID7-F1
#
_entry.id   AF-A0A1J9RID7-F1
#
_cell.length_a   1.000
_cell.length_b   1.000
_cell.length_c   1.000
_cell.angle_alpha   90.00
_cell.angle_beta   90.00
_cell.angle_gamma   90.00
#
_symmetry.space_group_name_H-M   'P 1'
#
loop_
_entity.id
_entity.type
_entity.pdbx_description
1 polymer ?
#
loop_
_entity_poly.entity_id
_entity_poly.type
_entity_poly.pdbx_seq_one_letter_code
_entity_poly.pdbx_strand_id
1 'polypeptide(L)'
;MPVDTTETIFLANTIPKIRELTPGFGAEVHGLNFDDGATEDGYCLIQELVKKYGVVVIRKTNLNDESHIQLARKFGELDDVRPYKKAGRKNRLKYDELFDVSNIDTDGTIIDRDSPRAQANKGNSLFHVDSSFNPRRAGYSLLLAHELPRAGTGGSTEFCDTRAAWDDLDQQIKTEILEKDYVACHSMLHSRKLAAPDFFAEIEPENYPMGRHKLVQKHERSGRMNLYLAMHIHHIEGLEPEQSRALFDRLITHATNEKYRAMVEWHNVGDLVVWDNTCTMHRAVGGDFAYKDSVGEPKRPPCVSCNVAGSECVLVKSKRGGNFRSNRRRKETVASAVAPTNEAPGAISTSSTRGIDDGAPSEDLSEGADGEHGEQMIDESLHMKLTNPSDALHILALSGETSSSLPVGSMTPANRTQHPDERDSSTTVLDDYELVQRGLLHPSVLPELLHIYAHDYHPFCPIVPSYLLGESAMHMTQRSDYFLLTVMLTIASRDSPSHSLAHRYCWDHTQRLLLEILLAYPWAQTPRTVEGLLLLSEWLPHTQIKQTTSEAPKNLFSEDMTAWSLIGLAVRQGYSLRLDRAAFRGSGDGGSNEQEEQKRLIWIFVFLADRQISARLGQSFWSRGPSLSSQFTAKDFPSLRPGGRSGRDDEEDYASALHATIDLTQILHNAHATLYSSPSRTLAMIHDGDYARYLDDLLRATDTWHSTWATMHASHKVKSTILLTYEYIRLYITAFSFQAVLTRSSSAPRRDAPHPDHRPLATLFSRGIAASPDGRYISDAIGSAIGLLRLFTGLDPHAIIRFLPSRYYLYGVYAAVILHKAHCLGAFQHASLRDEVADLATRFVSVMQHAAAGIDAHIARGYSRVLGKLWCERRASSPQGGGTRDVTEGQGYDASRGGGGDEVQASEPMMRQGGNQGGLDDGDAGAGDWEVGFDATGLRDDDFVAVEEALFGAFFPGITVVGQQDGSGGIVGSGGGLMDGWFL
;
A
#
# COMPACT_ATOMS: atom_id res chain seq x y z
N MET A 1 -25.98 -35.46 40.48
CA MET A 1 -24.64 -35.89 40.04
C MET A 1 -24.01 -34.74 39.29
N PRO A 2 -23.10 -33.96 39.90
CA PRO A 2 -22.18 -33.14 39.11
C PRO A 2 -21.19 -34.07 38.39
N VAL A 3 -20.67 -33.63 37.24
CA VAL A 3 -19.48 -34.21 36.62
C VAL A 3 -18.34 -33.22 36.86
N ASP A 4 -17.19 -33.75 37.28
CA ASP A 4 -16.03 -32.97 37.69
C ASP A 4 -15.21 -32.52 36.48
N THR A 5 -14.75 -31.26 36.48
CA THR A 5 -13.78 -30.73 35.51
C THR A 5 -12.83 -29.77 36.22
N THR A 6 -12.18 -30.24 37.28
CA THR A 6 -11.20 -29.46 38.06
C THR A 6 -9.80 -30.10 38.10
N GLU A 7 -9.18 -30.29 36.92
CA GLU A 7 -7.72 -30.46 36.81
C GLU A 7 -7.15 -29.43 35.84
N THR A 8 -6.53 -28.38 36.41
CA THR A 8 -5.72 -27.40 35.67
C THR A 8 -4.31 -27.44 36.21
N ILE A 9 -3.32 -27.60 35.34
CA ILE A 9 -1.91 -27.67 35.73
C ILE A 9 -1.42 -26.25 36.04
N PHE A 10 -1.43 -25.87 37.31
CA PHE A 10 -0.86 -24.61 37.79
C PHE A 10 0.34 -24.86 38.72
N LEU A 11 1.53 -24.43 38.29
CA LEU A 11 2.72 -24.36 39.13
C LEU A 11 2.85 -22.95 39.72
N ALA A 12 2.79 -22.86 41.06
CA ALA A 12 3.16 -21.73 41.94
C ALA A 12 3.34 -20.34 41.27
N ASN A 13 2.45 -19.37 41.49
CA ASN A 13 2.06 -18.86 42.80
C ASN A 13 0.67 -18.17 42.81
N THR A 14 0.02 -18.17 43.99
CA THR A 14 -1.21 -17.40 44.33
C THR A 14 -2.39 -17.47 43.35
N ILE A 15 -3.41 -18.26 43.70
CA ILE A 15 -4.71 -18.26 43.00
C ILE A 15 -5.33 -16.83 43.04
N PRO A 16 -5.66 -16.22 41.88
CA PRO A 16 -6.26 -14.89 41.85
C PRO A 16 -7.63 -14.84 42.55
N LYS A 17 -7.88 -13.77 43.29
CA LYS A 17 -9.16 -13.54 43.99
C LYS A 17 -10.04 -12.64 43.15
N ILE A 18 -11.23 -13.13 42.80
CA ILE A 18 -12.22 -12.43 41.98
C ILE A 18 -13.37 -11.92 42.87
N ARG A 19 -13.80 -10.67 42.67
CA ARG A 19 -14.93 -10.01 43.34
C ARG A 19 -15.84 -9.38 42.29
N GLU A 20 -17.12 -9.75 42.22
CA GLU A 20 -18.08 -9.04 41.35
C GLU A 20 -18.29 -7.60 41.86
N LEU A 21 -18.35 -6.62 40.96
CA LEU A 21 -18.62 -5.21 41.28
C LEU A 21 -20.12 -4.95 41.38
N THR A 22 -20.88 -5.47 40.42
CA THR A 22 -22.35 -5.59 40.47
C THR A 22 -22.73 -7.02 40.01
N PRO A 23 -23.90 -7.56 40.40
CA PRO A 23 -24.25 -8.96 40.11
C PRO A 23 -24.22 -9.26 38.61
N GLY A 24 -23.27 -10.09 38.18
CA GLY A 24 -23.07 -10.46 36.76
C GLY A 24 -22.43 -9.39 35.86
N PHE A 25 -22.10 -8.20 36.37
CA PHE A 25 -21.48 -7.12 35.61
C PHE A 25 -20.38 -6.38 36.39
N GLY A 26 -19.21 -6.26 35.77
CA GLY A 26 -17.98 -5.80 36.41
C GLY A 26 -17.39 -6.83 37.38
N ALA A 27 -16.08 -7.07 37.29
CA ALA A 27 -15.35 -7.85 38.29
C ALA A 27 -13.97 -7.25 38.60
N GLU A 28 -13.51 -7.41 39.83
CA GLU A 28 -12.20 -7.01 40.31
C GLU A 28 -11.35 -8.25 40.64
N VAL A 29 -10.09 -8.24 40.20
CA VAL A 29 -9.13 -9.34 40.32
C VAL A 29 -7.92 -8.86 41.12
N HIS A 30 -7.59 -9.60 42.18
CA HIS A 30 -6.41 -9.35 43.01
C HIS A 30 -5.45 -10.55 42.95
N GLY A 31 -4.15 -10.28 42.92
CA GLY A 31 -3.11 -11.32 42.92
C GLY A 31 -2.79 -11.89 41.54
N LEU A 32 -3.13 -11.16 40.47
CA LEU A 32 -2.66 -11.41 39.11
C LEU A 32 -1.68 -10.30 38.73
N ASN A 33 -0.39 -10.60 38.83
CA ASN A 33 0.74 -9.75 38.43
C ASN A 33 1.35 -10.27 37.11
N PHE A 34 2.12 -9.42 36.44
CA PHE A 34 2.78 -9.72 35.15
C PHE A 34 4.29 -9.46 35.21
N ASP A 35 4.91 -9.67 36.39
CA ASP A 35 6.35 -9.47 36.60
C ASP A 35 7.20 -10.41 35.73
N ASP A 36 6.72 -11.63 35.48
CA ASP A 36 7.30 -12.61 34.54
C ASP A 36 6.77 -12.46 33.09
N GLY A 37 6.05 -11.37 32.80
CA GLY A 37 5.48 -11.04 31.50
C GLY A 37 4.01 -11.44 31.31
N ALA A 38 3.49 -11.20 30.10
CA ALA A 38 2.10 -11.50 29.71
C ALA A 38 1.90 -13.01 29.44
N THR A 39 1.73 -13.80 30.51
CA THR A 39 1.49 -15.25 30.43
C THR A 39 0.16 -15.60 29.74
N GLU A 40 0.08 -16.78 29.15
CA GLU A 40 -1.12 -17.24 28.44
C GLU A 40 -2.29 -17.44 29.41
N ASP A 41 -2.06 -18.06 30.57
CA ASP A 41 -3.09 -18.30 31.58
C ASP A 41 -3.68 -17.00 32.13
N GLY A 42 -2.84 -15.97 32.34
CA GLY A 42 -3.28 -14.65 32.79
C GLY A 42 -4.17 -13.95 31.76
N TYR A 43 -3.84 -14.08 30.47
CA TYR A 43 -4.68 -13.59 29.37
C TYR A 43 -6.00 -14.37 29.25
N CYS A 44 -5.95 -15.71 29.24
CA CYS A 44 -7.14 -16.56 29.16
C CYS A 44 -8.11 -16.30 30.32
N LEU A 45 -7.58 -16.12 31.54
CA LEU A 45 -8.37 -15.72 32.70
C LEU A 45 -9.06 -14.36 32.49
N ILE A 46 -8.33 -13.33 32.05
CA ILE A 46 -8.94 -12.02 31.77
C ILE A 46 -10.00 -12.15 30.66
N GLN A 47 -9.74 -12.89 29.59
CA GLN A 47 -10.67 -13.03 28.47
C GLN A 47 -12.01 -13.65 28.90
N GLU A 48 -12.00 -14.78 29.63
CA GLU A 48 -13.25 -15.39 30.12
C GLU A 48 -13.96 -14.51 31.16
N LEU A 49 -13.21 -13.78 32.00
CA LEU A 49 -13.81 -12.83 32.94
C LEU A 49 -14.46 -11.63 32.23
N VAL A 50 -13.84 -11.04 31.21
CA VAL A 50 -14.41 -9.92 30.44
C VAL A 50 -15.62 -10.40 29.62
N LYS A 51 -15.53 -11.58 29.00
CA LYS A 51 -16.65 -12.24 28.31
C LYS A 51 -17.88 -12.44 29.21
N LYS A 52 -17.71 -12.83 30.47
CA LYS A 52 -18.79 -12.90 31.47
C LYS A 52 -19.24 -11.50 31.89
N TYR A 53 -18.34 -10.72 32.47
CA TYR A 53 -18.66 -9.52 33.25
C TYR A 53 -18.68 -8.20 32.46
N GLY A 54 -18.33 -8.17 31.18
CA GLY A 54 -18.27 -6.98 30.33
C GLY A 54 -17.08 -6.05 30.62
N VAL A 55 -16.72 -5.86 31.89
CA VAL A 55 -15.55 -5.11 32.35
C VAL A 55 -14.84 -5.84 33.50
N VAL A 56 -13.50 -5.82 33.51
CA VAL A 56 -12.64 -6.43 34.52
C VAL A 56 -11.55 -5.45 34.97
N VAL A 57 -11.31 -5.39 36.27
CA VAL A 57 -10.32 -4.53 36.92
C VAL A 57 -9.25 -5.40 37.56
N ILE A 58 -8.03 -5.39 37.05
CA ILE A 58 -6.90 -6.14 37.63
C ILE A 58 -6.06 -5.17 38.47
N ARG A 59 -5.97 -5.41 39.77
CA ARG A 59 -5.29 -4.50 40.71
C ARG A 59 -3.79 -4.81 40.80
N LYS A 60 -2.96 -3.77 40.67
CA LYS A 60 -1.49 -3.84 40.77
C LYS A 60 -0.85 -4.89 39.84
N THR A 61 -1.03 -4.70 38.54
CA THR A 61 -0.50 -5.57 37.48
C THR A 61 1.02 -5.57 37.33
N ASN A 62 1.69 -4.49 37.79
CA ASN A 62 3.10 -4.16 37.53
C ASN A 62 3.49 -3.99 36.04
N LEU A 63 2.51 -3.88 35.13
CA LEU A 63 2.77 -3.67 33.71
C LEU A 63 3.47 -2.32 33.42
N ASN A 64 4.29 -2.34 32.38
CA ASN A 64 4.90 -1.17 31.73
C ASN A 64 4.37 -1.03 30.29
N ASP A 65 4.72 0.04 29.59
CA ASP A 65 4.31 0.29 28.19
C ASP A 65 4.49 -0.96 27.29
N GLU A 66 5.67 -1.58 27.31
CA GLU A 66 5.98 -2.73 26.45
C GLU A 66 5.14 -3.98 26.78
N SER A 67 5.00 -4.32 28.06
CA SER A 67 4.23 -5.50 28.51
C SER A 67 2.72 -5.28 28.42
N HIS A 68 2.25 -4.04 28.59
CA HIS A 68 0.86 -3.66 28.35
C HIS A 68 0.49 -3.88 26.88
N ILE A 69 1.35 -3.45 25.94
CA ILE A 69 1.18 -3.72 24.51
C ILE A 69 1.23 -5.22 24.20
N GLN A 70 2.13 -5.99 24.83
CA GLN A 70 2.19 -7.45 24.67
C GLN A 70 0.90 -8.15 25.14
N LEU A 71 0.35 -7.75 26.29
CA LEU A 71 -0.94 -8.26 26.78
C LEU A 71 -2.08 -7.86 25.84
N ALA A 72 -2.13 -6.61 25.38
CA ALA A 72 -3.15 -6.13 24.46
C ALA A 72 -3.16 -6.90 23.13
N ARG A 73 -1.99 -7.20 22.55
CA ARG A 73 -1.88 -7.98 21.29
C ARG A 73 -2.46 -9.40 21.37
N LYS A 74 -2.63 -9.98 22.57
CA LYS A 74 -3.32 -11.27 22.72
C LYS A 74 -4.83 -11.17 22.49
N PHE A 75 -5.44 -9.99 22.70
CA PHE A 75 -6.87 -9.76 22.45
C PHE A 75 -7.19 -9.48 20.97
N GLY A 76 -6.18 -9.23 20.13
CA GLY A 76 -6.31 -9.00 18.69
C GLY A 76 -5.31 -8.00 18.12
N GLU A 77 -5.56 -7.57 16.88
CA GLU A 77 -4.86 -6.43 16.27
C GLU A 77 -5.11 -5.14 17.07
N LEU A 78 -4.10 -4.27 17.14
CA LEU A 78 -4.19 -3.01 17.87
C LEU A 78 -4.47 -1.82 16.95
N ASP A 79 -5.46 -0.99 17.32
CA ASP A 79 -5.57 0.38 16.80
C ASP A 79 -4.31 1.18 17.18
N ASP A 80 -3.80 1.99 16.25
CA ASP A 80 -2.66 2.88 16.49
C ASP A 80 -3.03 4.38 16.37
N VAL A 81 -2.19 5.25 16.93
CA VAL A 81 -2.43 6.70 16.95
C VAL A 81 -1.89 7.45 15.74
N ARG A 82 -1.37 6.76 14.71
CA ARG A 82 -0.83 7.39 13.49
C ARG A 82 -1.88 8.21 12.73
N PRO A 83 -3.19 7.88 12.68
CA PRO A 83 -4.21 8.78 12.15
C PRO A 83 -4.27 10.11 12.91
N TYR A 84 -4.23 10.09 14.25
CA TYR A 84 -4.20 11.31 15.06
C TYR A 84 -2.90 12.09 14.88
N LYS A 85 -1.75 11.41 14.74
CA LYS A 85 -0.44 12.04 14.42
C LYS A 85 -0.45 12.72 13.05
N LYS A 86 -1.06 12.08 12.03
CA LYS A 86 -1.29 12.69 10.70
C LYS A 86 -2.19 13.92 10.80
N ALA A 87 -3.22 13.89 11.66
CA ALA A 87 -4.06 15.04 12.01
C ALA A 87 -3.38 16.07 12.95
N GLY A 88 -2.05 16.10 13.02
CA GLY A 88 -1.27 17.09 13.78
C GLY A 88 -1.16 16.85 15.28
N ARG A 89 -1.77 15.80 15.85
CA ARG A 89 -1.65 15.49 17.28
C ARG A 89 -0.25 14.93 17.58
N LYS A 90 0.59 15.72 18.23
CA LYS A 90 1.83 15.25 18.84
C LYS A 90 1.53 14.12 19.83
N ASN A 91 2.13 12.94 19.64
CA ASN A 91 2.11 11.87 20.64
C ASN A 91 3.16 12.19 21.72
N ARG A 92 2.79 12.00 22.99
CA ARG A 92 3.66 12.13 24.17
C ARG A 92 4.29 10.79 24.56
N LEU A 93 3.64 9.68 24.20
CA LEU A 93 4.06 8.32 24.52
C LEU A 93 5.06 7.78 23.50
N LYS A 94 5.87 6.82 23.94
CA LYS A 94 6.95 6.19 23.15
C LYS A 94 6.43 5.33 22.00
N TYR A 95 5.27 4.72 22.19
CA TYR A 95 4.64 3.78 21.27
C TYR A 95 3.45 4.41 20.56
N ASP A 96 3.22 4.01 19.31
CA ASP A 96 2.04 4.47 18.54
C ASP A 96 0.81 3.62 18.85
N GLU A 97 0.99 2.44 19.42
CA GLU A 97 -0.07 1.55 19.92
C GLU A 97 -0.66 1.99 21.28
N LEU A 98 -0.23 3.14 21.83
CA LEU A 98 -0.74 3.68 23.09
C LEU A 98 -1.42 5.05 22.87
N PHE A 99 -2.70 5.14 23.21
CA PHE A 99 -3.49 6.36 23.12
C PHE A 99 -3.50 7.14 24.43
N ASP A 100 -2.87 8.32 24.44
CA ASP A 100 -2.79 9.18 25.63
C ASP A 100 -4.15 9.82 25.99
N VAL A 101 -4.92 9.15 26.86
CA VAL A 101 -6.18 9.69 27.42
C VAL A 101 -5.98 10.72 28.54
N SER A 102 -4.75 10.96 28.99
CA SER A 102 -4.49 11.81 30.16
C SER A 102 -4.86 13.28 29.95
N ASN A 103 -5.01 14.00 31.06
CA ASN A 103 -5.08 15.46 31.12
C ASN A 103 -3.68 16.14 31.10
N ILE A 104 -2.64 15.44 30.64
CA ILE A 104 -1.26 15.93 30.57
C ILE A 104 -0.90 16.33 29.13
N ASP A 105 -0.37 17.53 28.94
CA ASP A 105 0.11 18.04 27.66
C ASP A 105 1.55 17.57 27.35
N THR A 106 2.02 17.84 26.14
CA THR A 106 3.31 17.42 25.59
C THR A 106 4.54 17.95 26.33
N ASP A 107 4.38 18.97 27.18
CA ASP A 107 5.43 19.49 28.07
C ASP A 107 5.43 18.86 29.48
N GLY A 108 4.49 17.94 29.75
CA GLY A 108 4.31 17.31 31.06
C GLY A 108 3.46 18.11 32.05
N THR A 109 2.83 19.22 31.65
CA THR A 109 1.93 20.01 32.52
C THR A 109 0.47 19.59 32.38
N ILE A 110 -0.34 19.89 33.40
CA ILE A 110 -1.81 19.75 33.31
C ILE A 110 -2.33 20.70 32.23
N ILE A 111 -3.13 20.13 31.34
CA ILE A 111 -3.76 20.77 30.18
C ILE A 111 -4.60 22.00 30.58
N ASP A 112 -4.55 23.04 29.75
CA ASP A 112 -5.45 24.18 29.90
C ASP A 112 -6.89 23.77 29.58
N ARG A 113 -7.83 24.06 30.49
CA ARG A 113 -9.27 23.80 30.37
C ARG A 113 -9.85 24.33 29.06
N ASP A 114 -9.37 25.48 28.61
CA ASP A 114 -9.94 26.20 27.48
C ASP A 114 -9.19 25.87 26.15
N SER A 115 -8.26 24.90 26.19
CA SER A 115 -7.57 24.38 25.00
C SER A 115 -8.44 23.46 24.13
N PRO A 116 -8.16 23.35 22.82
CA PRO A 116 -8.92 22.47 21.91
C PRO A 116 -8.94 20.99 22.33
N ARG A 117 -7.84 20.47 22.90
CA ARG A 117 -7.78 19.08 23.40
C ARG A 117 -8.60 18.91 24.68
N ALA A 118 -8.63 19.89 25.59
CA ALA A 118 -9.49 19.81 26.77
C ALA A 118 -10.98 19.88 26.41
N GLN A 119 -11.36 20.74 25.46
CA GLN A 119 -12.74 20.82 24.95
C GLN A 119 -13.15 19.53 24.21
N ALA A 120 -12.26 18.96 23.40
CA ALA A 120 -12.50 17.66 22.75
C ALA A 120 -12.62 16.50 23.76
N ASN A 121 -11.78 16.47 24.80
CA ASN A 121 -11.78 15.43 25.84
C ASN A 121 -13.08 15.41 26.68
N LYS A 122 -13.86 16.50 26.71
CA LYS A 122 -15.19 16.50 27.37
C LYS A 122 -16.14 15.45 26.77
N GLY A 123 -15.93 15.04 25.52
CA GLY A 123 -16.69 13.96 24.89
C GLY A 123 -16.62 12.65 25.69
N ASN A 124 -15.50 12.37 26.36
CA ASN A 124 -15.30 11.17 27.15
C ASN A 124 -16.13 11.15 28.45
N SER A 125 -16.69 12.29 28.87
CA SER A 125 -17.61 12.39 30.01
C SER A 125 -19.06 12.04 29.66
N LEU A 126 -19.36 11.84 28.36
CA LEU A 126 -20.63 11.29 27.88
C LEU A 126 -20.54 9.75 27.81
N PHE A 127 -21.68 9.05 27.94
CA PHE A 127 -21.70 7.60 27.77
C PHE A 127 -21.45 7.22 26.30
N HIS A 128 -20.37 6.50 26.05
CA HIS A 128 -19.91 6.20 24.70
C HIS A 128 -19.29 4.81 24.58
N VAL A 129 -18.97 4.43 23.34
CA VAL A 129 -18.31 3.19 22.94
C VAL A 129 -17.14 3.58 22.05
N ASP A 130 -15.93 3.10 22.39
CA ASP A 130 -14.71 3.46 21.69
C ASP A 130 -14.80 3.12 20.20
N SER A 131 -14.32 4.02 19.36
CA SER A 131 -14.27 3.88 17.90
C SER A 131 -15.60 3.50 17.23
N SER A 132 -16.77 3.68 17.89
CA SER A 132 -18.08 3.33 17.29
C SER A 132 -18.49 4.22 16.10
N PHE A 133 -17.78 5.33 15.88
CA PHE A 133 -17.86 6.15 14.67
C PHE A 133 -17.01 5.59 13.49
N ASN A 134 -16.21 4.55 13.70
CA ASN A 134 -15.48 3.85 12.64
C ASN A 134 -16.32 2.67 12.11
N PRO A 135 -16.18 2.27 10.82
CA PRO A 135 -16.82 1.07 10.30
C PRO A 135 -16.36 -0.23 11.00
N ARG A 136 -15.05 -0.32 11.32
CA ARG A 136 -14.48 -1.36 12.18
C ARG A 136 -14.62 -0.89 13.64
N ARG A 137 -15.46 -1.57 14.42
CA ARG A 137 -15.62 -1.31 15.86
C ARG A 137 -14.36 -1.72 16.63
N ALA A 138 -14.02 -1.00 17.69
CA ALA A 138 -13.10 -1.52 18.70
C ALA A 138 -13.72 -2.77 19.37
N GLY A 139 -12.90 -3.81 19.56
CA GLY A 139 -13.34 -5.05 20.22
C GLY A 139 -13.23 -4.97 21.74
N TYR A 140 -12.04 -4.61 22.23
CA TYR A 140 -11.74 -4.38 23.64
C TYR A 140 -10.93 -3.09 23.79
N SER A 141 -11.00 -2.49 24.98
CA SER A 141 -10.08 -1.43 25.40
C SER A 141 -9.37 -1.86 26.68
N LEU A 142 -8.07 -1.56 26.76
CA LEU A 142 -7.21 -1.82 27.92
C LEU A 142 -6.63 -0.47 28.40
N LEU A 143 -6.89 -0.10 29.65
CA LEU A 143 -6.46 1.17 30.23
C LEU A 143 -5.67 0.96 31.53
N LEU A 144 -4.39 1.32 31.49
CA LEU A 144 -3.43 1.16 32.59
C LEU A 144 -3.22 2.50 33.33
N ALA A 145 -3.30 2.48 34.65
CA ALA A 145 -3.06 3.66 35.49
C ALA A 145 -1.55 3.92 35.69
N HIS A 146 -1.00 4.93 35.00
CA HIS A 146 0.41 5.34 35.17
C HIS A 146 0.60 6.37 36.31
N GLU A 147 -0.32 7.32 36.45
CA GLU A 147 -0.35 8.30 37.54
C GLU A 147 -1.81 8.56 37.90
N LEU A 148 -2.12 8.71 39.19
CA LEU A 148 -3.47 8.94 39.69
C LEU A 148 -3.58 10.31 40.37
N PRO A 149 -4.74 10.98 40.25
CA PRO A 149 -5.00 12.21 41.01
C PRO A 149 -5.08 11.92 42.51
N ARG A 150 -5.15 12.98 43.33
CA ARG A 150 -5.28 12.83 44.78
C ARG A 150 -6.57 12.09 45.14
N ALA A 151 -6.48 11.08 46.01
CA ALA A 151 -7.65 10.33 46.46
C ALA A 151 -8.76 11.27 46.96
N GLY A 152 -9.99 11.04 46.49
CA GLY A 152 -11.16 11.87 46.79
C GLY A 152 -11.39 13.07 45.85
N THR A 153 -10.53 13.33 44.84
CA THR A 153 -10.71 14.43 43.88
C THR A 153 -11.48 14.06 42.60
N GLY A 154 -12.03 12.84 42.51
CA GLY A 154 -12.77 12.32 41.35
C GLY A 154 -11.92 11.45 40.42
N GLY A 155 -12.37 11.26 39.17
CA GLY A 155 -11.61 10.55 38.13
C GLY A 155 -11.94 9.07 37.95
N SER A 156 -13.00 8.56 38.60
CA SER A 156 -13.53 7.20 38.40
C SER A 156 -14.01 6.97 36.95
N THR A 157 -14.08 5.72 36.50
CA THR A 157 -14.69 5.36 35.20
C THR A 157 -16.01 4.62 35.44
N GLU A 158 -17.10 5.03 34.80
CA GLU A 158 -18.42 4.42 34.97
C GLU A 158 -18.85 3.69 33.70
N PHE A 159 -19.31 2.44 33.83
CA PHE A 159 -19.68 1.53 32.74
C PHE A 159 -21.16 1.15 32.82
N CYS A 160 -21.79 0.80 31.69
CA CYS A 160 -23.16 0.27 31.63
C CYS A 160 -23.23 -1.07 30.88
N ASP A 161 -23.93 -2.08 31.42
CA ASP A 161 -24.20 -3.35 30.73
C ASP A 161 -25.34 -3.20 29.72
N THR A 162 -25.02 -3.12 28.43
CA THR A 162 -26.05 -2.96 27.39
C THR A 162 -26.77 -4.26 27.03
N ARG A 163 -26.28 -5.40 27.54
CA ARG A 163 -26.94 -6.72 27.46
C ARG A 163 -28.04 -6.79 28.51
N ALA A 164 -27.76 -6.37 29.75
CA ALA A 164 -28.76 -6.27 30.81
C ALA A 164 -29.84 -5.22 30.46
N ALA A 165 -29.43 -4.08 29.89
CA ALA A 165 -30.37 -3.08 29.38
C ALA A 165 -31.28 -3.65 28.26
N TRP A 166 -30.76 -4.51 27.37
CA TRP A 166 -31.61 -5.20 26.39
C TRP A 166 -32.56 -6.20 27.06
N ASP A 167 -32.06 -7.08 27.94
CA ASP A 167 -32.85 -8.14 28.55
C ASP A 167 -34.05 -7.58 29.36
N ASP A 168 -33.89 -6.42 29.98
CA ASP A 168 -34.94 -5.69 30.72
C ASP A 168 -35.77 -4.70 29.87
N LEU A 169 -35.52 -4.56 28.56
CA LEU A 169 -36.28 -3.65 27.68
C LEU A 169 -37.72 -4.17 27.47
N ASP A 170 -38.69 -3.25 27.34
CA ASP A 170 -40.09 -3.62 27.11
C ASP A 170 -40.28 -4.45 25.82
N GLN A 171 -41.22 -5.40 25.85
CA GLN A 171 -41.39 -6.37 24.78
C GLN A 171 -41.96 -5.76 23.49
N GLN A 172 -42.80 -4.73 23.55
CA GLN A 172 -43.27 -4.04 22.35
C GLN A 172 -42.10 -3.31 21.68
N ILE A 173 -41.22 -2.68 22.47
CA ILE A 173 -40.01 -2.01 21.97
C ILE A 173 -39.03 -3.02 21.36
N LYS A 174 -38.79 -4.16 22.03
CA LYS A 174 -37.93 -5.25 21.50
C LYS A 174 -38.42 -5.73 20.14
N THR A 175 -39.72 -6.02 20.02
CA THR A 175 -40.33 -6.46 18.75
C THR A 175 -40.19 -5.39 17.67
N GLU A 176 -40.52 -4.12 17.97
CA GLU A 176 -40.40 -3.01 17.00
C GLU A 176 -38.98 -2.89 16.42
N ILE A 177 -37.95 -2.92 17.28
CA ILE A 177 -36.55 -2.70 16.85
C ILE A 177 -35.99 -3.92 16.11
N LEU A 178 -36.42 -5.15 16.47
CA LEU A 178 -36.04 -6.36 15.74
C LEU A 178 -36.72 -6.48 14.38
N GLU A 179 -37.99 -6.09 14.25
CA GLU A 179 -38.73 -6.12 12.98
C GLU A 179 -38.24 -5.06 11.99
N LYS A 180 -37.83 -3.88 12.47
CA LYS A 180 -37.36 -2.77 11.65
C LYS A 180 -35.85 -2.74 11.41
N ASP A 181 -35.07 -3.55 12.15
CA ASP A 181 -33.63 -3.74 11.98
C ASP A 181 -32.79 -2.43 11.94
N TYR A 182 -33.22 -1.44 12.74
CA TYR A 182 -32.74 -0.06 12.70
C TYR A 182 -31.19 0.08 12.76
N VAL A 183 -30.65 0.89 11.85
CA VAL A 183 -29.24 1.30 11.81
C VAL A 183 -29.10 2.71 12.39
N ALA A 184 -28.09 2.93 13.23
CA ALA A 184 -27.72 4.23 13.79
C ALA A 184 -26.42 4.75 13.18
N CYS A 185 -26.33 6.07 13.02
CA CYS A 185 -25.20 6.78 12.47
C CYS A 185 -24.40 7.46 13.59
N HIS A 186 -23.20 6.95 13.87
CA HIS A 186 -22.30 7.39 14.93
C HIS A 186 -21.27 8.41 14.41
N SER A 187 -21.26 9.62 14.97
CA SER A 187 -20.28 10.68 14.67
C SER A 187 -19.50 11.11 15.91
N MET A 188 -18.17 11.09 15.80
CA MET A 188 -17.26 11.65 16.81
C MET A 188 -17.48 13.17 17.01
N LEU A 189 -17.88 13.87 15.95
CA LEU A 189 -18.11 15.32 15.98
C LEU A 189 -19.45 15.67 16.62
N HIS A 190 -20.48 14.84 16.46
CA HIS A 190 -21.76 15.00 17.17
C HIS A 190 -21.55 14.97 18.69
N SER A 191 -20.90 13.92 19.23
CA SER A 191 -20.59 13.82 20.66
C SER A 191 -19.73 14.98 21.19
N ARG A 192 -18.84 15.53 20.35
CA ARG A 192 -18.02 16.70 20.70
C ARG A 192 -18.86 17.98 20.75
N LYS A 193 -19.73 18.21 19.76
CA LYS A 193 -20.69 19.33 19.73
C LYS A 193 -21.69 19.25 20.90
N LEU A 194 -22.09 18.05 21.33
CA LEU A 194 -22.89 17.87 22.55
C LEU A 194 -22.11 18.19 23.84
N ALA A 195 -20.82 17.85 23.92
CA ALA A 195 -20.00 18.04 25.12
C ALA A 195 -19.37 19.45 25.25
N ALA A 196 -19.20 20.17 24.15
CA ALA A 196 -18.63 21.51 24.09
C ALA A 196 -19.29 22.33 22.95
N PRO A 197 -20.59 22.68 23.08
CA PRO A 197 -21.37 23.28 22.00
C PRO A 197 -20.79 24.61 21.50
N ASP A 198 -20.36 25.49 22.41
CA ASP A 198 -19.80 26.81 22.03
C ASP A 198 -18.49 26.68 21.23
N PHE A 199 -17.68 25.65 21.52
CA PHE A 199 -16.38 25.44 20.88
C PHE A 199 -16.49 24.74 19.52
N PHE A 200 -17.56 23.97 19.29
CA PHE A 200 -17.81 23.23 18.05
C PHE A 200 -19.09 23.70 17.32
N ALA A 201 -19.55 24.92 17.60
CA ALA A 201 -20.80 25.46 17.05
C ALA A 201 -20.84 25.45 15.52
N GLU A 202 -19.73 25.86 14.89
CA GLU A 202 -19.55 25.96 13.44
C GLU A 202 -19.32 24.60 12.74
N ILE A 203 -19.05 23.52 13.49
CA ILE A 203 -18.87 22.18 12.90
C ILE A 203 -20.23 21.54 12.69
N GLU A 204 -20.62 21.28 11.44
CA GLU A 204 -21.80 20.44 11.17
C GLU A 204 -21.39 18.97 11.02
N PRO A 205 -21.83 18.03 11.90
CA PRO A 205 -21.35 16.66 11.87
C PRO A 205 -21.73 15.87 10.61
N GLU A 206 -22.76 16.32 9.87
CA GLU A 206 -23.22 15.70 8.61
C GLU A 206 -22.23 15.90 7.45
N ASN A 207 -21.35 16.89 7.54
CA ASN A 207 -20.26 17.10 6.56
C ASN A 207 -19.11 16.07 6.70
N TYR A 208 -19.25 15.07 7.58
CA TYR A 208 -18.21 14.11 7.93
C TYR A 208 -18.75 12.68 7.98
N PRO A 209 -17.93 11.66 7.66
CA PRO A 209 -18.38 10.26 7.66
C PRO A 209 -18.81 9.80 9.05
N MET A 210 -19.85 8.97 9.10
CA MET A 210 -20.40 8.36 10.31
C MET A 210 -20.31 6.83 10.27
N GLY A 211 -20.02 6.21 11.41
CA GLY A 211 -20.06 4.75 11.58
C GLY A 211 -21.50 4.25 11.60
N ARG A 212 -21.84 3.28 10.75
CA ARG A 212 -23.21 2.75 10.61
C ARG A 212 -23.31 1.39 11.30
N HIS A 213 -24.09 1.33 12.39
CA HIS A 213 -24.22 0.14 13.22
C HIS A 213 -25.68 -0.12 13.60
N LYS A 214 -26.08 -1.40 13.66
CA LYS A 214 -27.42 -1.77 14.13
C LYS A 214 -27.60 -1.40 15.60
N LEU A 215 -28.76 -0.83 15.96
CA LEU A 215 -29.11 -0.52 17.36
C LEU A 215 -29.14 -1.75 18.27
N VAL A 216 -29.43 -2.92 17.70
CA VAL A 216 -29.52 -4.19 18.41
C VAL A 216 -28.58 -5.20 17.75
N GLN A 217 -27.72 -5.82 18.55
CA GLN A 217 -26.70 -6.75 18.07
C GLN A 217 -26.63 -7.99 18.96
N LYS A 218 -26.05 -9.07 18.43
CA LYS A 218 -25.73 -10.26 19.21
C LYS A 218 -24.29 -10.14 19.71
N HIS A 219 -24.09 -10.13 21.03
CA HIS A 219 -22.76 -10.20 21.61
C HIS A 219 -22.21 -11.62 21.44
N GLU A 220 -21.47 -11.83 20.36
CA GLU A 220 -21.01 -13.14 19.87
C GLU A 220 -20.43 -14.03 20.97
N ARG A 221 -19.58 -13.47 21.84
CA ARG A 221 -18.84 -14.19 22.90
C ARG A 221 -19.72 -14.71 24.03
N SER A 222 -20.90 -14.13 24.25
CA SER A 222 -21.88 -14.55 25.28
C SER A 222 -23.16 -15.14 24.70
N GLY A 223 -23.42 -14.96 23.41
CA GLY A 223 -24.67 -15.33 22.74
C GLY A 223 -25.87 -14.43 23.07
N ARG A 224 -25.79 -13.55 24.09
CA ARG A 224 -26.84 -12.60 24.48
C ARG A 224 -27.04 -11.54 23.39
N MET A 225 -28.25 -10.99 23.30
CA MET A 225 -28.53 -9.78 22.55
C MET A 225 -28.20 -8.55 23.41
N ASN A 226 -27.92 -7.42 22.77
CA ASN A 226 -27.63 -6.16 23.44
C ASN A 226 -28.06 -4.93 22.65
N LEU A 227 -28.06 -3.78 23.33
CA LEU A 227 -28.21 -2.46 22.71
C LEU A 227 -26.83 -1.89 22.35
N TYR A 228 -26.59 -1.57 21.08
CA TYR A 228 -25.36 -0.89 20.65
C TYR A 228 -25.62 0.61 20.56
N LEU A 229 -25.44 1.29 21.70
CA LEU A 229 -25.73 2.71 21.89
C LEU A 229 -24.46 3.49 22.24
N ALA A 230 -24.40 4.76 21.85
CA ALA A 230 -23.40 5.72 22.30
C ALA A 230 -23.94 7.14 22.10
N MET A 231 -23.45 8.11 22.88
CA MET A 231 -23.67 9.54 22.64
C MET A 231 -22.96 10.07 21.37
N HIS A 232 -22.33 9.19 20.60
CA HIS A 232 -21.92 9.45 19.22
C HIS A 232 -23.08 9.38 18.23
N ILE A 233 -24.19 8.71 18.55
CA ILE A 233 -25.33 8.55 17.63
C ILE A 233 -25.94 9.93 17.32
N HIS A 234 -25.88 10.31 16.04
CA HIS A 234 -26.47 11.53 15.51
C HIS A 234 -27.94 11.32 15.14
N HIS A 235 -28.22 10.24 14.41
CA HIS A 235 -29.54 9.88 13.93
C HIS A 235 -29.67 8.37 13.70
N ILE A 236 -30.90 7.92 13.53
CA ILE A 236 -31.28 6.56 13.14
C ILE A 236 -31.79 6.61 11.69
N GLU A 237 -31.28 5.72 10.84
CA GLU A 237 -31.57 5.72 9.40
C GLU A 237 -33.03 5.34 9.12
N GLY A 238 -33.67 6.04 8.18
CA GLY A 238 -35.06 5.79 7.80
C GLY A 238 -36.12 6.33 8.78
N LEU A 239 -35.72 7.14 9.76
CA LEU A 239 -36.62 7.87 10.66
C LEU A 239 -36.47 9.39 10.48
N GLU A 240 -37.59 10.11 10.59
CA GLU A 240 -37.58 11.58 10.67
C GLU A 240 -36.79 12.07 11.91
N PRO A 241 -36.17 13.26 11.88
CA PRO A 241 -35.26 13.72 12.93
C PRO A 241 -35.83 13.64 14.35
N GLU A 242 -37.08 14.05 14.56
CA GLU A 242 -37.77 14.01 15.86
C GLU A 242 -38.06 12.57 16.31
N GLN A 243 -38.37 11.67 15.39
CA GLN A 243 -38.66 10.25 15.68
C GLN A 243 -37.36 9.51 16.03
N SER A 244 -36.32 9.74 15.24
CA SER A 244 -34.94 9.31 15.50
C SER A 244 -34.47 9.76 16.88
N ARG A 245 -34.63 11.06 17.19
CA ARG A 245 -34.25 11.64 18.50
C ARG A 245 -35.03 11.03 19.65
N ALA A 246 -36.36 10.95 19.54
CA ALA A 246 -37.21 10.40 20.59
C ALA A 246 -36.94 8.91 20.87
N LEU A 247 -36.65 8.11 19.84
CA LEU A 247 -36.27 6.71 20.00
C LEU A 247 -34.89 6.58 20.66
N PHE A 248 -33.89 7.36 20.22
CA PHE A 248 -32.56 7.39 20.85
C PHE A 248 -32.64 7.82 22.32
N ASP A 249 -33.31 8.93 22.63
CA ASP A 249 -33.42 9.46 24.00
C ASP A 249 -34.10 8.46 24.95
N ARG A 250 -35.13 7.74 24.48
CA ARG A 250 -35.78 6.65 25.24
C ARG A 250 -34.80 5.51 25.52
N LEU A 251 -34.04 5.07 24.51
CA LEU A 251 -33.12 3.94 24.63
C LEU A 251 -31.87 4.25 25.47
N ILE A 252 -31.26 5.43 25.31
CA ILE A 252 -30.10 5.84 26.10
C ILE A 252 -30.47 6.11 27.57
N THR A 253 -31.64 6.68 27.84
CA THR A 253 -32.14 6.90 29.21
C THR A 253 -32.42 5.57 29.92
N HIS A 254 -32.94 4.57 29.21
CA HIS A 254 -33.07 3.21 29.74
C HIS A 254 -31.70 2.59 29.99
N ALA A 255 -30.83 2.52 28.98
CA ALA A 255 -29.53 1.83 29.07
C ALA A 255 -28.52 2.47 30.04
N THR A 256 -28.72 3.71 30.45
CA THR A 256 -27.90 4.41 31.47
C THR A 256 -28.56 4.46 32.87
N ASN A 257 -29.64 3.69 33.09
CA ASN A 257 -30.25 3.55 34.42
C ASN A 257 -29.29 2.88 35.43
N GLU A 258 -29.32 3.35 36.68
CA GLU A 258 -28.40 2.94 37.77
C GLU A 258 -28.26 1.43 37.96
N LYS A 259 -29.33 0.65 37.79
CA LYS A 259 -29.26 -0.81 37.94
C LYS A 259 -28.40 -1.53 36.89
N TYR A 260 -28.00 -0.87 35.79
CA TYR A 260 -27.08 -1.41 34.80
C TYR A 260 -25.66 -0.82 34.94
N ARG A 261 -25.42 0.11 35.87
CA ARG A 261 -24.16 0.86 35.97
C ARG A 261 -23.21 0.24 36.98
N ALA A 262 -21.93 0.15 36.62
CA ALA A 262 -20.83 -0.19 37.51
C ALA A 262 -19.79 0.92 37.50
N MET A 263 -19.47 1.47 38.68
CA MET A 263 -18.41 2.47 38.83
C MET A 263 -17.10 1.79 39.24
N VAL A 264 -16.04 2.04 38.48
CA VAL A 264 -14.67 1.62 38.75
C VAL A 264 -13.89 2.80 39.32
N GLU A 265 -13.58 2.74 40.61
CA GLU A 265 -12.59 3.62 41.21
C GLU A 265 -11.17 3.10 40.95
N TRP A 266 -10.26 4.01 40.61
CA TRP A 266 -8.84 3.74 40.49
C TRP A 266 -8.18 3.81 41.88
N HIS A 267 -7.40 2.80 42.26
CA HIS A 267 -6.83 2.71 43.61
C HIS A 267 -5.31 2.71 43.63
N ASN A 268 -4.66 2.19 42.59
CA ASN A 268 -3.20 2.08 42.51
C ASN A 268 -2.70 2.46 41.12
N VAL A 269 -1.49 3.03 41.06
CA VAL A 269 -0.66 2.96 39.86
C VAL A 269 -0.41 1.48 39.55
N GLY A 270 -0.54 1.10 38.28
CA GLY A 270 -0.53 -0.29 37.82
C GLY A 270 -1.88 -1.01 37.94
N ASP A 271 -2.97 -0.37 38.36
CA ASP A 271 -4.32 -0.90 38.10
C ASP A 271 -4.61 -0.89 36.60
N LEU A 272 -5.16 -1.99 36.07
CA LEU A 272 -5.56 -2.16 34.68
C LEU A 272 -7.07 -2.39 34.61
N VAL A 273 -7.77 -1.68 33.72
CA VAL A 273 -9.18 -1.93 33.42
C VAL A 273 -9.32 -2.40 31.98
N VAL A 274 -10.03 -3.49 31.77
CA VAL A 274 -10.28 -4.11 30.46
C VAL A 274 -11.79 -4.23 30.24
N TRP A 275 -12.31 -3.73 29.12
CA TRP A 275 -13.75 -3.83 28.80
C TRP A 275 -14.01 -4.21 27.35
N ASP A 276 -15.17 -4.85 27.12
CA ASP A 276 -15.66 -5.27 25.80
C ASP A 276 -16.58 -4.18 25.21
N ASN A 277 -16.02 -3.37 24.33
CA ASN A 277 -16.73 -2.30 23.62
C ASN A 277 -17.92 -2.78 22.78
N THR A 278 -18.03 -4.09 22.48
CA THR A 278 -19.18 -4.62 21.76
C THR A 278 -20.41 -4.79 22.66
N CYS A 279 -20.27 -4.71 23.99
CA CYS A 279 -21.37 -4.92 24.95
C CYS A 279 -21.43 -3.98 26.17
N THR A 280 -20.57 -2.96 26.24
CA THR A 280 -20.58 -1.95 27.30
C THR A 280 -20.53 -0.54 26.75
N MET A 281 -21.28 0.40 27.35
CA MET A 281 -20.96 1.84 27.26
C MET A 281 -20.10 2.25 28.45
N HIS A 282 -19.31 3.31 28.32
CA HIS A 282 -18.54 3.86 29.43
C HIS A 282 -18.43 5.40 29.39
N ARG A 283 -18.01 6.01 30.51
CA ARG A 283 -17.65 7.44 30.61
C ARG A 283 -16.60 7.69 31.70
N ALA A 284 -15.83 8.76 31.53
CA ALA A 284 -14.99 9.33 32.58
C ALA A 284 -15.85 10.19 33.54
N VAL A 285 -15.79 9.91 34.84
CA VAL A 285 -16.41 10.74 35.87
C VAL A 285 -15.47 11.90 36.20
N GLY A 286 -15.98 13.13 36.09
CA GLY A 286 -15.21 14.34 36.35
C GLY A 286 -14.80 14.53 37.81
N GLY A 287 -14.09 15.63 38.08
CA GLY A 287 -13.68 16.03 39.42
C GLY A 287 -12.63 17.14 39.37
N ASP A 288 -12.29 17.69 40.54
CA ASP A 288 -11.43 18.86 40.69
C ASP A 288 -10.01 18.66 40.13
N PHE A 289 -9.56 17.40 40.03
CA PHE A 289 -8.28 17.02 39.43
C PHE A 289 -8.15 17.37 37.94
N ALA A 290 -9.26 17.61 37.24
CA ALA A 290 -9.26 17.73 35.79
C ALA A 290 -8.52 18.98 35.28
N TYR A 291 -8.44 20.04 36.09
CA TYR A 291 -7.99 21.36 35.68
C TYR A 291 -7.00 22.02 36.66
N LYS A 292 -6.36 23.08 36.20
CA LYS A 292 -5.15 23.68 36.79
C LYS A 292 -5.46 24.76 37.83
N ASP A 293 -5.97 24.35 38.99
CA ASP A 293 -6.22 25.28 40.09
C ASP A 293 -4.93 25.97 40.59
N SER A 294 -5.03 27.26 40.90
CA SER A 294 -3.94 28.25 40.88
C SER A 294 -2.91 28.17 42.02
N VAL A 295 -2.82 27.04 42.72
CA VAL A 295 -1.87 26.85 43.84
C VAL A 295 -0.47 26.55 43.33
N GLY A 296 0.47 27.48 43.58
CA GLY A 296 1.90 27.24 43.35
C GLY A 296 2.55 27.98 42.18
N GLU A 297 1.86 28.88 41.49
CA GLU A 297 2.44 29.65 40.39
C GLU A 297 3.70 30.46 40.80
N PRO A 298 4.77 30.47 39.99
CA PRO A 298 5.94 31.29 40.26
C PRO A 298 5.58 32.78 40.38
N LYS A 299 5.92 33.38 41.54
CA LYS A 299 5.64 34.79 41.91
C LYS A 299 4.19 35.10 42.32
N ARG A 300 3.38 34.11 42.68
CA ARG A 300 2.08 34.31 43.36
C ARG A 300 2.02 33.53 44.69
N PRO A 301 1.42 34.08 45.76
CA PRO A 301 1.12 33.34 46.99
C PRO A 301 -0.28 32.71 46.92
N PRO A 302 -0.53 31.57 47.60
CA PRO A 302 0.45 30.76 48.32
C PRO A 302 1.27 29.88 47.36
N CYS A 303 2.58 29.80 47.60
CA CYS A 303 3.41 28.80 46.94
C CYS A 303 3.10 27.40 47.52
N VAL A 304 3.38 26.33 46.75
CA VAL A 304 3.05 24.94 47.13
C VAL A 304 3.50 24.59 48.56
N SER A 305 4.74 24.97 48.93
CA SER A 305 5.29 24.68 50.26
C SER A 305 4.56 25.41 51.40
N CYS A 306 4.15 26.67 51.21
CA CYS A 306 3.38 27.40 52.23
C CYS A 306 1.96 26.84 52.35
N ASN A 307 1.32 26.47 51.24
CA ASN A 307 -0.01 25.87 51.23
C ASN A 307 -0.02 24.50 51.93
N VAL A 308 0.98 23.65 51.67
CA VAL A 308 1.15 22.35 52.35
C VAL A 308 1.44 22.51 53.84
N ALA A 309 2.10 23.59 54.25
CA ALA A 309 2.40 23.90 55.65
C ALA A 309 1.28 24.68 56.38
N GLY A 310 0.17 25.04 55.71
CA GLY A 310 -0.88 25.88 56.28
C GLY A 310 -0.42 27.30 56.69
N SER A 311 0.67 27.79 56.11
CA SER A 311 1.37 29.02 56.53
C SER A 311 1.11 30.19 55.58
N GLU A 312 1.00 31.41 56.13
CA GLU A 312 0.85 32.64 55.33
C GLU A 312 2.07 32.86 54.41
N CYS A 313 1.82 33.27 53.17
CA CYS A 313 2.83 33.37 52.13
C CYS A 313 2.93 34.83 51.63
N VAL A 314 4.01 35.54 52.02
CA VAL A 314 4.19 36.96 51.72
C VAL A 314 5.39 37.19 50.79
N LEU A 315 5.19 37.87 49.66
CA LEU A 315 6.23 38.13 48.67
C LEU A 315 7.00 39.43 48.95
N VAL A 316 8.29 39.31 49.25
CA VAL A 316 9.20 40.45 49.47
C VAL A 316 9.91 40.86 48.17
N LYS A 317 9.86 42.15 47.81
CA LYS A 317 10.48 42.69 46.58
C LYS A 317 11.98 42.93 46.76
N SER A 318 12.82 42.03 46.23
CA SER A 318 14.28 42.21 46.20
C SER A 318 14.74 43.21 45.13
N LYS A 319 15.71 44.07 45.47
CA LYS A 319 16.42 44.98 44.54
C LYS A 319 17.89 44.55 44.36
N ARG A 320 18.14 43.47 43.62
CA ARG A 320 19.47 43.10 43.06
C ARG A 320 19.27 42.12 41.90
N GLY A 321 20.01 42.31 40.81
CA GLY A 321 20.07 41.39 39.68
C GLY A 321 21.53 41.06 39.33
N GLY A 322 21.73 40.07 38.45
CA GLY A 322 23.05 39.70 37.93
C GLY A 322 23.17 38.21 37.58
N ASN A 323 23.68 37.91 36.39
CA ASN A 323 24.14 36.57 36.02
C ASN A 323 25.50 36.30 36.65
N PHE A 324 25.80 35.08 37.10
CA PHE A 324 27.15 34.50 37.02
C PHE A 324 27.13 32.95 37.15
N ARG A 325 28.30 32.33 37.01
CA ARG A 325 28.52 30.90 36.66
C ARG A 325 28.67 29.96 37.87
N SER A 326 28.52 28.65 37.59
CA SER A 326 29.41 27.54 38.01
C SER A 326 29.15 26.74 39.31
N ASN A 327 29.48 25.44 39.19
CA ASN A 327 29.98 24.49 40.20
C ASN A 327 29.04 23.75 41.19
N ARG A 328 28.86 22.44 40.90
CA ARG A 328 29.35 21.30 41.70
C ARG A 328 29.00 21.24 43.21
N ARG A 329 28.03 20.38 43.54
CA ARG A 329 27.95 19.58 44.79
C ARG A 329 28.23 18.12 44.40
N ARG A 330 29.09 17.30 45.02
CA ARG A 330 29.48 17.10 46.44
C ARG A 330 28.33 16.53 47.28
N LYS A 331 28.36 15.20 47.44
CA LYS A 331 27.42 14.39 48.23
C LYS A 331 27.86 14.38 49.70
N GLU A 332 26.92 14.25 50.62
CA GLU A 332 27.17 14.37 52.07
C GLU A 332 27.58 13.05 52.73
N THR A 333 28.26 13.15 53.87
CA THR A 333 28.71 12.07 54.75
C THR A 333 27.79 11.91 55.95
N VAL A 334 27.73 10.70 56.53
CA VAL A 334 27.69 10.35 57.99
C VAL A 334 26.99 8.98 58.15
N ALA A 335 27.44 8.04 58.98
CA ALA A 335 28.77 7.74 59.50
C ALA A 335 28.79 6.32 60.10
N SER A 336 29.96 5.68 60.19
CA SER A 336 30.37 4.88 61.34
C SER A 336 31.89 4.70 61.32
N ALA A 337 32.50 4.30 62.44
CA ALA A 337 33.96 4.23 62.58
C ALA A 337 34.41 3.03 63.44
N VAL A 338 35.74 2.86 63.50
CA VAL A 338 36.54 1.90 64.30
C VAL A 338 37.03 0.69 63.51
N ALA A 339 38.37 0.60 63.42
CA ALA A 339 39.20 -0.53 62.96
C ALA A 339 39.93 -1.10 64.22
N PRO A 340 41.06 -1.86 64.20
CA PRO A 340 42.09 -2.02 63.16
C PRO A 340 42.75 -3.44 63.06
N THR A 341 43.87 -3.51 62.32
CA THR A 341 44.95 -4.54 62.37
C THR A 341 44.63 -5.98 61.91
N ASN A 342 45.54 -6.74 61.27
CA ASN A 342 46.86 -6.43 60.69
C ASN A 342 47.24 -7.52 59.67
N GLU A 343 48.00 -7.19 58.62
CA GLU A 343 49.41 -7.61 58.40
C GLU A 343 49.89 -7.18 56.99
N ALA A 344 51.20 -7.30 56.75
CA ALA A 344 51.98 -6.78 55.62
C ALA A 344 53.14 -7.78 55.33
N PRO A 345 54.18 -7.50 54.50
CA PRO A 345 54.45 -6.36 53.61
C PRO A 345 54.82 -6.78 52.16
N GLY A 346 55.26 -5.83 51.33
CA GLY A 346 55.86 -6.08 50.01
C GLY A 346 57.34 -5.70 49.93
N ALA A 347 58.06 -6.32 48.97
CA ALA A 347 59.41 -5.98 48.54
C ALA A 347 59.56 -6.26 47.01
N ILE A 348 60.66 -5.81 46.39
CA ILE A 348 60.72 -5.50 44.94
C ILE A 348 61.89 -6.23 44.22
N SER A 349 61.79 -6.34 42.87
CA SER A 349 62.87 -6.58 41.86
C SER A 349 63.10 -8.06 41.43
N THR A 350 63.53 -8.42 40.20
CA THR A 350 64.00 -7.67 38.99
C THR A 350 63.62 -8.34 37.63
N SER A 351 63.23 -7.51 36.64
CA SER A 351 63.49 -7.55 35.15
C SER A 351 63.67 -8.84 34.29
N SER A 352 63.02 -8.87 33.11
CA SER A 352 63.68 -9.14 31.79
C SER A 352 62.84 -8.70 30.55
N THR A 353 63.52 -8.55 29.41
CA THR A 353 63.21 -8.05 28.02
C THR A 353 61.96 -8.60 27.28
N ARG A 354 61.25 -7.83 26.43
CA ARG A 354 61.41 -7.55 24.94
C ARG A 354 61.57 -8.81 24.05
N GLY A 355 61.00 -8.96 22.84
CA GLY A 355 60.07 -8.15 22.00
C GLY A 355 60.36 -8.26 20.47
N ILE A 356 59.41 -7.88 19.59
CA ILE A 356 59.47 -7.66 18.09
C ILE A 356 58.72 -8.67 17.15
N ASP A 357 57.97 -8.02 16.24
CA ASP A 357 57.23 -8.28 14.99
C ASP A 357 57.64 -9.30 13.88
N ASP A 358 56.74 -9.32 12.86
CA ASP A 358 56.91 -9.52 11.39
C ASP A 358 56.88 -10.92 10.74
N GLY A 359 56.29 -10.96 9.51
CA GLY A 359 56.68 -11.89 8.44
C GLY A 359 55.62 -12.83 7.83
N ALA A 360 55.39 -12.72 6.51
CA ALA A 360 54.85 -13.80 5.66
C ALA A 360 55.99 -14.47 4.86
N PRO A 361 55.76 -15.61 4.18
CA PRO A 361 55.69 -15.55 2.70
C PRO A 361 54.79 -16.63 2.04
N SER A 362 54.76 -16.61 0.71
CA SER A 362 54.19 -17.60 -0.22
C SER A 362 55.29 -18.30 -1.03
N GLU A 363 55.08 -19.53 -1.53
CA GLU A 363 55.38 -19.93 -2.93
C GLU A 363 55.04 -21.40 -3.28
N ASP A 364 54.73 -21.61 -4.57
CA ASP A 364 55.00 -22.76 -5.45
C ASP A 364 54.30 -24.14 -5.38
N LEU A 365 54.52 -24.86 -6.48
CA LEU A 365 53.73 -25.95 -7.07
C LEU A 365 54.48 -27.30 -7.03
N SER A 366 53.76 -28.43 -6.98
CA SER A 366 54.16 -29.68 -7.69
C SER A 366 53.00 -30.68 -7.77
N GLU A 367 53.11 -31.62 -8.72
CA GLU A 367 52.10 -32.65 -9.00
C GLU A 367 52.26 -33.87 -8.07
N GLY A 368 51.16 -34.61 -7.86
CA GLY A 368 51.16 -35.89 -7.16
C GLY A 368 49.81 -36.59 -7.28
N ALA A 369 49.69 -37.49 -8.26
CA ALA A 369 48.52 -38.33 -8.43
C ALA A 369 48.75 -39.70 -7.78
N ASP A 370 47.81 -40.13 -6.94
CA ASP A 370 47.18 -41.46 -6.99
C ASP A 370 45.90 -41.39 -6.15
N GLY A 371 44.88 -42.18 -6.47
CA GLY A 371 43.50 -41.90 -6.05
C GLY A 371 42.81 -43.01 -5.28
N GLU A 372 41.75 -42.64 -4.57
CA GLU A 372 40.70 -43.56 -4.10
C GLU A 372 39.32 -42.88 -4.26
N HIS A 373 38.45 -43.45 -5.11
CA HIS A 373 37.07 -42.99 -5.28
C HIS A 373 36.18 -43.65 -4.21
N GLY A 374 35.75 -42.91 -3.18
CA GLY A 374 34.91 -43.53 -2.13
C GLY A 374 34.14 -42.68 -1.13
N GLU A 375 34.52 -41.43 -0.81
CA GLU A 375 34.01 -40.78 0.43
C GLU A 375 33.44 -39.34 0.33
N GLN A 376 33.49 -38.67 -0.82
CA GLN A 376 33.23 -37.21 -0.88
C GLN A 376 31.78 -36.73 -0.67
N MET A 377 30.75 -37.57 -0.81
CA MET A 377 29.34 -37.11 -0.72
C MET A 377 28.79 -36.95 0.71
N ILE A 378 29.51 -37.39 1.75
CA ILE A 378 28.99 -37.37 3.14
C ILE A 378 29.26 -36.00 3.81
N ASP A 379 30.40 -35.38 3.49
CA ASP A 379 30.94 -34.24 4.26
C ASP A 379 30.17 -32.92 4.05
N GLU A 380 29.73 -32.63 2.82
CA GLU A 380 28.97 -31.40 2.52
C GLU A 380 27.65 -31.30 3.31
N SER A 381 27.00 -32.44 3.58
CA SER A 381 25.75 -32.50 4.34
C SER A 381 25.90 -32.02 5.80
N LEU A 382 27.08 -32.27 6.40
CA LEU A 382 27.42 -31.88 7.77
C LEU A 382 27.95 -30.44 7.85
N HIS A 383 28.43 -29.89 6.74
CA HIS A 383 28.89 -28.51 6.65
C HIS A 383 27.77 -27.47 6.52
N MET A 384 26.51 -27.89 6.30
CA MET A 384 25.37 -26.98 6.15
C MET A 384 24.95 -26.37 7.50
N LYS A 385 25.23 -25.07 7.71
CA LYS A 385 24.92 -24.36 8.96
C LYS A 385 23.41 -24.35 9.25
N LEU A 386 23.04 -24.96 10.37
CA LEU A 386 21.74 -24.78 11.04
C LEU A 386 21.57 -23.32 11.50
N THR A 387 20.78 -22.54 10.75
CA THR A 387 20.41 -21.15 11.10
C THR A 387 18.95 -20.99 11.49
N ASN A 388 18.08 -21.88 11.00
CA ASN A 388 16.64 -21.87 11.26
C ASN A 388 16.06 -23.31 11.26
N PRO A 389 14.81 -23.52 11.76
CA PRO A 389 14.22 -24.87 11.82
C PRO A 389 14.01 -25.56 10.46
N SER A 390 13.86 -24.81 9.37
CA SER A 390 13.73 -25.38 8.03
C SER A 390 15.05 -25.93 7.49
N ASP A 391 16.20 -25.39 7.91
CA ASP A 391 17.51 -25.97 7.57
C ASP A 391 17.62 -27.40 8.15
N ALA A 392 17.11 -27.62 9.37
CA ALA A 392 17.10 -28.94 10.00
C ALA A 392 16.25 -29.95 9.23
N LEU A 393 15.07 -29.53 8.74
CA LEU A 393 14.21 -30.36 7.89
C LEU A 393 14.87 -30.67 6.54
N HIS A 394 15.61 -29.72 5.96
CA HIS A 394 16.34 -29.91 4.70
C HIS A 394 17.51 -30.89 4.86
N ILE A 395 18.28 -30.80 5.96
CA ILE A 395 19.34 -31.77 6.29
C ILE A 395 18.74 -33.16 6.48
N LEU A 396 17.61 -33.28 7.19
CA LEU A 396 16.92 -34.55 7.39
C LEU A 396 16.39 -35.17 6.07
N ALA A 397 15.90 -34.35 5.14
CA ALA A 397 15.47 -34.82 3.82
C ALA A 397 16.63 -35.42 3.00
N LEU A 398 17.73 -34.68 2.88
CA LEU A 398 18.94 -35.12 2.16
C LEU A 398 19.59 -36.36 2.82
N SER A 399 19.54 -36.45 4.15
CA SER A 399 19.96 -37.63 4.93
C SER A 399 19.04 -38.84 4.75
N GLY A 400 17.79 -38.62 4.32
CA GLY A 400 16.82 -39.67 4.03
C GLY A 400 17.06 -40.29 2.66
N GLU A 401 17.23 -39.47 1.62
CA GLU A 401 17.40 -39.94 0.24
C GLU A 401 18.63 -40.83 0.06
N THR A 402 19.75 -40.46 0.68
CA THR A 402 21.01 -41.25 0.69
C THR A 402 20.89 -42.63 1.32
N SER A 403 19.83 -42.91 2.10
CA SER A 403 19.59 -44.23 2.70
C SER A 403 18.80 -45.22 1.81
N SER A 404 18.35 -44.79 0.63
CA SER A 404 17.31 -45.51 -0.14
C SER A 404 17.82 -46.44 -1.26
N SER A 405 19.12 -46.66 -1.38
CA SER A 405 19.77 -47.43 -2.47
C SER A 405 20.00 -48.92 -2.14
N LEU A 406 18.93 -49.71 -1.99
CA LEU A 406 19.01 -51.19 -1.93
C LEU A 406 18.45 -51.86 -3.20
N PRO A 407 19.09 -52.94 -3.71
CA PRO A 407 18.73 -53.53 -5.00
C PRO A 407 17.47 -54.39 -4.94
N VAL A 408 16.45 -54.04 -5.72
CA VAL A 408 15.22 -54.82 -5.85
C VAL A 408 15.48 -56.07 -6.71
N GLY A 409 15.66 -57.21 -6.05
CA GLY A 409 15.78 -58.52 -6.68
C GLY A 409 14.45 -59.11 -7.14
N SER A 410 14.52 -59.93 -8.20
CA SER A 410 13.41 -60.66 -8.82
C SER A 410 12.51 -61.44 -7.84
N MET A 411 11.19 -61.24 -7.97
CA MET A 411 10.14 -62.25 -7.70
C MET A 411 8.93 -61.97 -8.61
N THR A 412 8.32 -63.01 -9.17
CA THR A 412 7.17 -62.90 -10.10
C THR A 412 5.85 -63.24 -9.42
N PRO A 413 4.73 -62.78 -10.00
CA PRO A 413 3.51 -63.57 -10.02
C PRO A 413 2.94 -63.72 -11.45
N ALA A 414 2.68 -64.97 -11.85
CA ALA A 414 1.75 -65.28 -12.94
C ALA A 414 0.32 -65.40 -12.34
N ASN A 415 -0.80 -65.29 -13.08
CA ASN A 415 -0.97 -65.61 -14.49
C ASN A 415 -2.30 -65.01 -15.06
N ARG A 416 -2.29 -64.58 -16.33
CA ARG A 416 -3.44 -64.46 -17.28
C ARG A 416 -4.78 -63.84 -16.85
N THR A 417 -5.19 -62.82 -17.60
CA THR A 417 -6.29 -63.00 -18.58
C THR A 417 -6.12 -62.10 -19.83
N GLN A 418 -6.05 -62.77 -20.98
CA GLN A 418 -6.27 -62.35 -22.37
C GLN A 418 -6.41 -60.85 -22.75
N HIS A 419 -5.53 -60.39 -23.65
CA HIS A 419 -5.87 -59.39 -24.68
C HIS A 419 -6.88 -59.96 -25.69
N PRO A 420 -7.59 -59.09 -26.44
CA PRO A 420 -7.15 -58.82 -27.82
C PRO A 420 -7.12 -57.32 -28.19
N ASP A 421 -6.77 -57.09 -29.47
CA ASP A 421 -6.89 -55.88 -30.29
C ASP A 421 -5.96 -54.68 -30.02
N GLU A 422 -5.04 -54.51 -30.98
CA GLU A 422 -4.14 -53.38 -31.16
C GLU A 422 -4.91 -52.14 -31.65
N ARG A 423 -4.51 -50.95 -31.20
CA ARG A 423 -4.62 -49.71 -31.98
C ARG A 423 -3.41 -48.83 -31.72
N ASP A 424 -2.75 -48.39 -32.79
CA ASP A 424 -1.75 -47.34 -32.72
C ASP A 424 -2.42 -46.02 -32.33
N SER A 425 -1.98 -45.43 -31.23
CA SER A 425 -2.14 -44.02 -30.93
C SER A 425 -0.92 -43.55 -30.14
N SER A 426 -0.09 -42.71 -30.76
CA SER A 426 1.11 -42.14 -30.15
C SER A 426 0.72 -41.10 -29.10
N THR A 427 0.44 -41.53 -27.87
CA THR A 427 0.12 -40.65 -26.75
C THR A 427 1.31 -39.76 -26.42
N THR A 428 1.14 -38.46 -26.60
CA THR A 428 2.07 -37.39 -26.25
C THR A 428 1.89 -36.97 -24.80
N VAL A 429 2.88 -36.29 -24.22
CA VAL A 429 2.76 -35.72 -22.86
C VAL A 429 1.63 -34.67 -22.79
N LEU A 430 1.24 -34.07 -23.91
CA LEU A 430 0.10 -33.14 -23.96
C LEU A 430 -1.28 -33.80 -23.93
N ASP A 431 -1.39 -35.12 -24.14
CA ASP A 431 -2.67 -35.83 -23.96
C ASP A 431 -3.02 -35.99 -22.47
N ASP A 432 -2.02 -35.89 -21.58
CA ASP A 432 -2.17 -35.77 -20.12
C ASP A 432 -2.45 -34.32 -19.65
N TYR A 433 -2.34 -33.31 -20.52
CA TYR A 433 -2.58 -31.92 -20.14
C TYR A 433 -4.09 -31.67 -20.02
N GLU A 434 -4.56 -31.31 -18.82
CA GLU A 434 -5.97 -31.38 -18.44
C GLU A 434 -6.94 -30.69 -19.42
N LEU A 435 -6.57 -29.53 -19.99
CA LEU A 435 -7.43 -28.82 -20.94
C LEU A 435 -7.62 -29.57 -22.26
N VAL A 436 -6.62 -30.33 -22.70
CA VAL A 436 -6.71 -31.25 -23.85
C VAL A 436 -7.44 -32.53 -23.43
N GLN A 437 -7.06 -33.14 -22.30
CA GLN A 437 -7.66 -34.37 -21.78
C GLN A 437 -9.18 -34.25 -21.55
N ARG A 438 -9.66 -33.08 -21.10
CA ARG A 438 -11.09 -32.76 -20.91
C ARG A 438 -11.80 -32.30 -22.19
N GLY A 439 -11.11 -32.21 -23.33
CA GLY A 439 -11.66 -31.74 -24.60
C GLY A 439 -12.05 -30.25 -24.64
N LEU A 440 -11.47 -29.44 -23.74
CA LEU A 440 -11.75 -28.00 -23.64
C LEU A 440 -10.88 -27.17 -24.61
N LEU A 441 -9.66 -27.65 -24.89
CA LEU A 441 -8.81 -27.19 -25.98
C LEU A 441 -8.58 -28.33 -26.98
N HIS A 442 -8.71 -28.04 -28.27
CA HIS A 442 -8.32 -28.98 -29.31
C HIS A 442 -6.80 -28.88 -29.57
N PRO A 443 -6.05 -30.00 -29.70
CA PRO A 443 -4.59 -29.96 -29.86
C PRO A 443 -4.07 -29.06 -30.97
N SER A 444 -4.81 -28.90 -32.08
CA SER A 444 -4.39 -28.02 -33.20
C SER A 444 -4.31 -26.53 -32.84
N VAL A 445 -4.96 -26.09 -31.75
CA VAL A 445 -4.97 -24.68 -31.31
C VAL A 445 -3.73 -24.33 -30.49
N LEU A 446 -3.04 -25.33 -29.91
CA LEU A 446 -1.85 -25.11 -29.09
C LEU A 446 -0.68 -24.53 -29.90
N PRO A 447 -0.29 -25.06 -31.08
CA PRO A 447 0.76 -24.45 -31.91
C PRO A 447 0.43 -23.04 -32.37
N GLU A 448 -0.83 -22.74 -32.71
CA GLU A 448 -1.28 -21.41 -33.12
C GLU A 448 -1.12 -20.39 -31.98
N LEU A 449 -1.62 -20.71 -30.79
CA LEU A 449 -1.49 -19.84 -29.62
C LEU A 449 -0.03 -19.69 -29.15
N LEU A 450 0.80 -20.73 -29.24
CA LEU A 450 2.22 -20.63 -28.92
C LEU A 450 2.99 -19.78 -29.93
N HIS A 451 2.66 -19.86 -31.22
CA HIS A 451 3.23 -18.98 -32.24
C HIS A 451 2.87 -17.51 -32.00
N ILE A 452 1.59 -17.23 -31.70
CA ILE A 452 1.13 -15.90 -31.29
C ILE A 452 1.88 -15.41 -30.03
N TYR A 453 2.06 -16.28 -29.02
CA TYR A 453 2.83 -15.93 -27.83
C TYR A 453 4.28 -15.54 -28.16
N ALA A 454 4.97 -16.38 -28.95
CA ALA A 454 6.38 -16.22 -29.28
C ALA A 454 6.65 -14.98 -30.17
N HIS A 455 5.74 -14.67 -31.10
CA HIS A 455 5.87 -13.52 -31.99
C HIS A 455 5.45 -12.19 -31.33
N ASP A 456 4.34 -12.18 -30.58
CA ASP A 456 3.69 -10.94 -30.15
C ASP A 456 3.90 -10.56 -28.69
N TYR A 457 4.14 -11.51 -27.79
CA TYR A 457 4.26 -11.24 -26.35
C TYR A 457 5.68 -11.43 -25.82
N HIS A 458 6.33 -12.54 -26.19
CA HIS A 458 7.68 -12.90 -25.72
C HIS A 458 8.72 -11.77 -25.86
N PRO A 459 8.79 -10.97 -26.96
CA PRO A 459 9.78 -9.90 -27.08
C PRO A 459 9.71 -8.83 -25.98
N PHE A 460 8.57 -8.66 -25.31
CA PHE A 460 8.41 -7.68 -24.22
C PHE A 460 8.73 -8.26 -22.83
N CYS A 461 8.85 -9.58 -22.70
CA CYS A 461 9.25 -10.28 -21.47
C CYS A 461 9.94 -11.63 -21.80
N PRO A 462 11.21 -11.60 -22.24
CA PRO A 462 11.95 -12.79 -22.67
C PRO A 462 12.45 -13.61 -21.46
N ILE A 463 11.51 -14.20 -20.72
CA ILE A 463 11.76 -15.10 -19.58
C ILE A 463 11.45 -16.57 -19.90
N VAL A 464 10.65 -16.83 -20.95
CA VAL A 464 10.27 -18.19 -21.36
C VAL A 464 11.44 -18.89 -22.06
N PRO A 465 11.76 -20.15 -21.71
CA PRO A 465 12.78 -20.94 -22.41
C PRO A 465 12.48 -21.13 -23.89
N SER A 466 13.54 -21.10 -24.72
CA SER A 466 13.46 -21.31 -26.17
C SER A 466 12.76 -22.60 -26.59
N TYR A 467 12.86 -23.69 -25.81
CA TYR A 467 12.20 -24.97 -26.13
C TYR A 467 10.66 -24.92 -26.06
N LEU A 468 10.07 -23.94 -25.37
CA LEU A 468 8.61 -23.73 -25.30
C LEU A 468 8.08 -22.75 -26.38
N LEU A 469 8.97 -22.14 -27.17
CA LEU A 469 8.63 -21.11 -28.17
C LEU A 469 8.65 -21.63 -29.62
N GLY A 470 9.27 -22.79 -29.87
CA GLY A 470 9.35 -23.42 -31.19
C GLY A 470 8.39 -24.60 -31.35
N GLU A 471 8.30 -25.13 -32.57
CA GLU A 471 7.46 -26.30 -32.93
C GLU A 471 7.73 -27.53 -32.03
N SER A 472 8.98 -27.70 -31.58
CA SER A 472 9.40 -28.75 -30.64
C SER A 472 8.72 -28.71 -29.27
N ALA A 473 8.08 -27.59 -28.89
CA ALA A 473 7.39 -27.45 -27.60
C ALA A 473 6.38 -28.57 -27.34
N MET A 474 5.69 -29.06 -28.39
CA MET A 474 4.72 -30.14 -28.31
C MET A 474 5.30 -31.47 -27.82
N HIS A 475 6.60 -31.69 -27.99
CA HIS A 475 7.30 -32.92 -27.59
C HIS A 475 8.27 -32.72 -26.41
N MET A 476 8.62 -31.47 -26.09
CA MET A 476 9.55 -31.13 -25.00
C MET A 476 8.88 -30.62 -23.71
N THR A 477 7.60 -30.25 -23.76
CA THR A 477 6.82 -29.82 -22.57
C THR A 477 6.78 -30.92 -21.51
N GLN A 478 7.15 -30.57 -20.28
CA GLN A 478 7.06 -31.45 -19.11
C GLN A 478 5.85 -31.11 -18.22
N ARG A 479 5.45 -32.01 -17.32
CA ARG A 479 4.36 -31.75 -16.35
C ARG A 479 4.64 -30.55 -15.43
N SER A 480 5.91 -30.26 -15.16
CA SER A 480 6.40 -29.06 -14.46
C SER A 480 6.17 -27.76 -15.24
N ASP A 481 6.05 -27.83 -16.57
CA ASP A 481 5.85 -26.67 -17.44
C ASP A 481 4.36 -26.29 -17.56
N TYR A 482 3.42 -27.15 -17.11
CA TYR A 482 1.97 -27.01 -17.38
C TYR A 482 1.38 -25.67 -16.92
N PHE A 483 1.78 -25.11 -15.78
CA PHE A 483 1.29 -23.79 -15.35
C PHE A 483 1.82 -22.66 -16.25
N LEU A 484 3.11 -22.70 -16.61
CA LEU A 484 3.71 -21.75 -17.54
C LEU A 484 3.03 -21.82 -18.92
N LEU A 485 2.81 -23.04 -19.43
CA LEU A 485 2.06 -23.28 -20.66
C LEU A 485 0.62 -22.73 -20.56
N THR A 486 -0.08 -22.95 -19.45
CA THR A 486 -1.43 -22.39 -19.24
C THR A 486 -1.41 -20.87 -19.29
N VAL A 487 -0.43 -20.22 -18.64
CA VAL A 487 -0.26 -18.76 -18.67
C VAL A 487 0.03 -18.27 -20.08
N MET A 488 0.95 -18.89 -20.82
CA MET A 488 1.26 -18.54 -22.22
C MET A 488 0.02 -18.64 -23.12
N LEU A 489 -0.74 -19.73 -23.01
CA LEU A 489 -1.99 -19.93 -23.77
C LEU A 489 -3.09 -18.94 -23.35
N THR A 490 -3.17 -18.58 -22.06
CA THR A 490 -4.11 -17.56 -21.56
C THR A 490 -3.77 -16.18 -22.11
N ILE A 491 -2.48 -15.82 -22.14
CA ILE A 491 -1.99 -14.55 -22.68
C ILE A 491 -2.25 -14.48 -24.19
N ALA A 492 -1.79 -15.47 -24.97
CA ALA A 492 -1.93 -15.46 -26.43
C ALA A 492 -3.39 -15.38 -26.92
N SER A 493 -4.32 -16.02 -26.20
CA SER A 493 -5.74 -16.07 -26.57
C SER A 493 -6.53 -14.81 -26.19
N ARG A 494 -5.96 -13.89 -25.40
CA ARG A 494 -6.69 -12.75 -24.81
C ARG A 494 -7.19 -11.70 -25.82
N ASP A 495 -6.42 -11.50 -26.90
CA ASP A 495 -6.54 -10.36 -27.84
C ASP A 495 -6.98 -10.76 -29.25
N SER A 496 -7.49 -11.99 -29.41
CA SER A 496 -8.21 -12.40 -30.62
C SER A 496 -9.64 -12.82 -30.31
N PRO A 497 -10.65 -12.21 -30.95
CA PRO A 497 -12.04 -12.67 -30.86
C PRO A 497 -12.23 -14.16 -31.22
N SER A 498 -11.42 -14.71 -32.15
CA SER A 498 -11.45 -16.14 -32.53
C SER A 498 -11.13 -17.07 -31.34
N HIS A 499 -10.27 -16.61 -30.43
CA HIS A 499 -9.77 -17.40 -29.31
C HIS A 499 -10.48 -17.10 -27.99
N SER A 500 -11.55 -16.29 -28.01
CA SER A 500 -12.34 -15.90 -26.83
C SER A 500 -12.87 -17.07 -25.99
N LEU A 501 -13.21 -18.22 -26.60
CA LEU A 501 -13.61 -19.43 -25.88
C LEU A 501 -12.40 -20.16 -25.26
N ALA A 502 -11.29 -20.29 -26.01
CA ALA A 502 -10.05 -20.86 -25.50
C ALA A 502 -9.52 -20.04 -24.31
N HIS A 503 -9.51 -18.71 -24.43
CA HIS A 503 -9.14 -17.77 -23.37
C HIS A 503 -9.94 -18.00 -22.09
N ARG A 504 -11.26 -18.22 -22.20
CA ARG A 504 -12.12 -18.51 -21.04
C ARG A 504 -11.69 -19.80 -20.32
N TYR A 505 -11.40 -20.88 -21.05
CA TYR A 505 -10.97 -22.14 -20.44
C TYR A 505 -9.54 -22.08 -19.89
N CYS A 506 -8.61 -21.44 -20.60
CA CYS A 506 -7.25 -21.20 -20.13
C CYS A 506 -7.24 -20.35 -18.85
N TRP A 507 -8.09 -19.31 -18.78
CA TRP A 507 -8.21 -18.45 -17.61
C TRP A 507 -8.85 -19.17 -16.41
N ASP A 508 -9.98 -19.87 -16.59
CA ASP A 508 -10.63 -20.65 -15.52
C ASP A 508 -9.67 -21.69 -14.90
N HIS A 509 -8.92 -22.39 -15.76
CA HIS A 509 -7.86 -23.31 -15.33
C HIS A 509 -6.72 -22.58 -14.61
N THR A 510 -6.25 -21.44 -15.14
CA THR A 510 -5.23 -20.60 -14.48
C THR A 510 -5.68 -20.14 -13.09
N GLN A 511 -6.94 -19.71 -12.93
CA GLN A 511 -7.48 -19.27 -11.65
C GLN A 511 -7.50 -20.41 -10.62
N ARG A 512 -7.80 -21.66 -11.03
CA ARG A 512 -7.67 -22.82 -10.14
C ARG A 512 -6.20 -23.11 -9.79
N LEU A 513 -5.30 -23.14 -10.77
CA LEU A 513 -3.88 -23.39 -10.51
C LEU A 513 -3.27 -22.34 -9.57
N LEU A 514 -3.67 -21.06 -9.69
CA LEU A 514 -3.25 -20.00 -8.77
C LEU A 514 -3.65 -20.27 -7.30
N LEU A 515 -4.79 -20.91 -7.04
CA LEU A 515 -5.19 -21.29 -5.68
C LEU A 515 -4.30 -22.41 -5.12
N GLU A 516 -3.91 -23.38 -5.94
CA GLU A 516 -2.98 -24.45 -5.54
C GLU A 516 -1.55 -23.91 -5.31
N ILE A 517 -1.12 -22.93 -6.10
CA ILE A 517 0.17 -22.22 -5.91
C ILE A 517 0.14 -21.35 -4.64
N LEU A 518 -0.99 -20.70 -4.35
CA LEU A 518 -1.20 -19.93 -3.11
C LEU A 518 -1.18 -20.83 -1.87
N LEU A 519 -1.72 -22.04 -1.98
CA LEU A 519 -1.67 -23.10 -0.96
C LEU A 519 -0.34 -23.89 -0.98
N ALA A 520 0.67 -23.43 -1.73
CA ALA A 520 2.02 -23.97 -1.80
C ALA A 520 2.12 -25.48 -2.11
N TYR A 521 1.20 -26.01 -2.94
CA TYR A 521 1.18 -27.42 -3.35
C TYR A 521 2.54 -27.90 -3.88
N PRO A 522 2.98 -29.15 -3.61
CA PRO A 522 4.32 -29.61 -3.97
C PRO A 522 4.67 -29.47 -5.46
N TRP A 523 3.70 -29.66 -6.37
CA TRP A 523 3.92 -29.50 -7.80
C TRP A 523 4.23 -28.03 -8.20
N ALA A 524 3.73 -27.06 -7.41
CA ALA A 524 3.91 -25.64 -7.66
C ALA A 524 5.29 -25.12 -7.23
N GLN A 525 6.09 -25.91 -6.51
CA GLN A 525 7.41 -25.54 -6.02
C GLN A 525 8.47 -25.72 -7.13
N THR A 526 8.32 -25.00 -8.24
CA THR A 526 9.21 -25.06 -9.40
C THR A 526 9.57 -23.66 -9.93
N PRO A 527 10.72 -23.48 -10.59
CA PRO A 527 11.07 -22.21 -11.23
C PRO A 527 10.05 -21.80 -12.32
N ARG A 528 9.43 -22.77 -13.01
CA ARG A 528 8.34 -22.58 -13.98
C ARG A 528 7.13 -21.86 -13.40
N THR A 529 6.81 -22.14 -12.13
CA THR A 529 5.73 -21.44 -11.43
C THR A 529 6.06 -19.97 -11.21
N VAL A 530 7.32 -19.63 -10.90
CA VAL A 530 7.76 -18.23 -10.75
C VAL A 530 7.72 -17.50 -12.10
N GLU A 531 8.18 -18.13 -13.18
CA GLU A 531 8.10 -17.60 -14.55
C GLU A 531 6.65 -17.29 -14.95
N GLY A 532 5.72 -18.23 -14.73
CA GLY A 532 4.30 -18.05 -15.04
C GLY A 532 3.63 -16.94 -14.22
N LEU A 533 3.97 -16.79 -12.93
CA LEU A 533 3.44 -15.73 -12.08
C LEU A 533 3.88 -14.34 -12.56
N LEU A 534 5.14 -14.20 -12.97
CA LEU A 534 5.69 -12.95 -13.50
C LEU A 534 5.01 -12.55 -14.81
N LEU A 535 4.91 -13.49 -15.77
CA LEU A 535 4.23 -13.26 -17.04
C LEU A 535 2.76 -12.87 -16.87
N LEU A 536 2.04 -13.57 -15.98
CA LEU A 536 0.64 -13.29 -15.71
C LEU A 536 0.44 -11.92 -15.04
N SER A 537 1.42 -11.44 -14.25
CA SER A 537 1.37 -10.11 -13.65
C SER A 537 1.53 -8.97 -14.66
N GLU A 538 2.22 -9.21 -15.78
CA GLU A 538 2.43 -8.24 -16.84
C GLU A 538 1.24 -8.17 -17.80
N TRP A 539 0.66 -9.33 -18.14
CA TRP A 539 -0.52 -9.48 -18.99
C TRP A 539 -1.69 -10.10 -18.23
N LEU A 540 -2.17 -9.42 -17.19
CA LEU A 540 -3.38 -9.76 -16.46
C LEU A 540 -4.56 -10.00 -17.43
N PRO A 541 -5.17 -11.20 -17.45
CA PRO A 541 -6.31 -11.49 -18.32
C PRO A 541 -7.47 -10.53 -18.07
N HIS A 542 -8.24 -10.24 -19.11
CA HIS A 542 -9.28 -9.21 -19.07
C HIS A 542 -10.33 -9.50 -18.01
N THR A 543 -10.16 -8.96 -16.80
CA THR A 543 -11.06 -9.23 -15.70
C THR A 543 -12.43 -8.65 -16.03
N GLN A 544 -13.39 -9.53 -16.30
CA GLN A 544 -14.80 -9.16 -16.34
C GLN A 544 -15.25 -8.87 -14.91
N ILE A 545 -14.87 -7.69 -14.42
CA ILE A 545 -15.55 -6.98 -13.34
C ILE A 545 -16.97 -6.76 -13.86
N LYS A 546 -17.86 -7.73 -13.59
CA LYS A 546 -19.29 -7.60 -13.84
C LYS A 546 -19.71 -6.27 -13.25
N GLN A 547 -20.36 -5.43 -14.06
CA GLN A 547 -20.82 -4.11 -13.64
C GLN A 547 -21.83 -4.26 -12.50
N THR A 548 -21.35 -4.28 -11.27
CA THR A 548 -22.16 -4.06 -10.08
C THR A 548 -22.73 -2.67 -10.21
N THR A 549 -24.06 -2.56 -10.16
CA THR A 549 -24.83 -1.45 -10.74
C THR A 549 -24.70 -0.15 -9.93
N SER A 550 -23.56 0.52 -10.07
CA SER A 550 -23.28 1.88 -9.59
C SER A 550 -22.09 2.45 -10.35
N GLU A 551 -22.24 3.68 -10.84
CA GLU A 551 -21.28 4.32 -11.76
C GLU A 551 -20.12 5.01 -11.02
N ALA A 552 -19.47 4.31 -10.09
CA ALA A 552 -18.32 4.83 -9.36
C ALA A 552 -16.99 4.47 -10.08
N PRO A 553 -16.11 5.43 -10.42
CA PRO A 553 -14.85 5.17 -11.15
C PRO A 553 -13.77 4.42 -10.34
N LYS A 554 -14.07 4.00 -9.11
CA LYS A 554 -13.15 3.43 -8.11
C LYS A 554 -12.45 2.13 -8.53
N ASN A 555 -12.94 1.43 -9.56
CA ASN A 555 -12.39 0.15 -10.00
C ASN A 555 -11.24 0.27 -11.02
N LEU A 556 -10.81 1.49 -11.42
CA LEU A 556 -9.81 1.68 -12.49
C LEU A 556 -8.37 1.23 -12.13
N PHE A 557 -8.13 0.81 -10.88
CA PHE A 557 -6.79 0.49 -10.33
C PHE A 557 -6.68 -0.92 -9.71
N SER A 558 -7.68 -1.79 -9.88
CA SER A 558 -7.63 -3.17 -9.36
C SER A 558 -6.58 -4.04 -10.04
N GLU A 559 -6.16 -3.68 -11.26
CA GLU A 559 -5.16 -4.41 -12.04
C GLU A 559 -3.77 -4.32 -11.41
N ASP A 560 -3.25 -3.12 -11.10
CA ASP A 560 -1.96 -2.96 -10.41
C ASP A 560 -1.92 -3.72 -9.06
N MET A 561 -3.02 -3.71 -8.30
CA MET A 561 -3.13 -4.48 -7.05
C MET A 561 -3.08 -5.99 -7.29
N THR A 562 -3.61 -6.47 -8.41
CA THR A 562 -3.57 -7.89 -8.80
C THR A 562 -2.16 -8.28 -9.26
N ALA A 563 -1.52 -7.44 -10.08
CA ALA A 563 -0.12 -7.62 -10.49
C ALA A 563 0.82 -7.64 -9.27
N TRP A 564 0.64 -6.70 -8.33
CA TRP A 564 1.37 -6.65 -7.07
C TRP A 564 1.20 -7.94 -6.26
N SER A 565 -0.03 -8.46 -6.13
CA SER A 565 -0.27 -9.74 -5.44
C SER A 565 0.45 -10.93 -6.10
N LEU A 566 0.40 -11.04 -7.43
CA LEU A 566 1.09 -12.08 -8.20
C LEU A 566 2.61 -11.98 -8.08
N ILE A 567 3.17 -10.77 -8.17
CA ILE A 567 4.61 -10.50 -7.97
C ILE A 567 5.02 -10.85 -6.54
N GLY A 568 4.18 -10.58 -5.53
CA GLY A 568 4.43 -10.98 -4.15
C GLY A 568 4.48 -12.49 -3.96
N LEU A 569 3.62 -13.24 -4.67
CA LEU A 569 3.67 -14.70 -4.69
C LEU A 569 4.93 -15.20 -5.41
N ALA A 570 5.35 -14.56 -6.51
CA ALA A 570 6.59 -14.85 -7.21
C ALA A 570 7.85 -14.59 -6.36
N VAL A 571 7.89 -13.48 -5.59
CA VAL A 571 8.97 -13.18 -4.63
C VAL A 571 9.05 -14.25 -3.53
N ARG A 572 7.91 -14.65 -2.95
CA ARG A 572 7.87 -15.70 -1.91
C ARG A 572 8.33 -17.06 -2.44
N GLN A 573 7.82 -17.48 -3.61
CA GLN A 573 8.25 -18.74 -4.24
C GLN A 573 9.73 -18.69 -4.66
N GLY A 574 10.21 -17.57 -5.19
CA GLY A 574 11.62 -17.39 -5.55
C GLY A 574 12.58 -17.51 -4.36
N TYR A 575 12.19 -17.02 -3.17
CA TYR A 575 12.93 -17.26 -1.94
C TYR A 575 12.83 -18.71 -1.46
N SER A 576 11.66 -19.35 -1.54
CA SER A 576 11.49 -20.76 -1.18
C SER A 576 12.39 -21.68 -2.02
N LEU A 577 12.54 -21.36 -3.30
CA LEU A 577 13.37 -22.08 -4.28
C LEU A 577 14.85 -21.63 -4.30
N ARG A 578 15.26 -20.77 -3.35
CA ARG A 578 16.63 -20.22 -3.21
C ARG A 578 17.18 -19.57 -4.48
N LEU A 579 16.32 -19.03 -5.35
CA LEU A 579 16.73 -18.38 -6.60
C LEU A 579 17.61 -17.14 -6.34
N ASP A 580 17.45 -16.53 -5.15
CA ASP A 580 18.27 -15.44 -4.66
C ASP A 580 19.77 -15.78 -4.56
N ARG A 581 20.13 -17.06 -4.34
CA ARG A 581 21.53 -17.51 -4.36
C ARG A 581 22.18 -17.44 -5.74
N ALA A 582 21.41 -17.65 -6.82
CA ALA A 582 21.93 -17.65 -8.19
C ALA A 582 22.38 -16.25 -8.68
N ALA A 583 22.06 -15.20 -7.92
CA ALA A 583 22.56 -13.83 -8.10
C ALA A 583 24.05 -13.65 -7.75
N PHE A 584 24.68 -14.64 -7.09
CA PHE A 584 26.07 -14.59 -6.64
C PHE A 584 26.93 -15.60 -7.41
N ARG A 585 27.80 -15.10 -8.30
CA ARG A 585 28.75 -15.93 -9.08
C ARG A 585 29.61 -16.80 -8.14
N GLY A 586 29.67 -18.10 -8.40
CA GLY A 586 30.49 -19.05 -7.61
C GLY A 586 29.79 -19.69 -6.40
N SER A 587 28.48 -19.52 -6.22
CA SER A 587 27.70 -20.14 -5.14
C SER A 587 27.13 -21.51 -5.53
N GLY A 588 27.86 -22.27 -6.36
CA GLY A 588 27.29 -23.33 -7.19
C GLY A 588 26.98 -24.62 -6.43
N ASP A 589 25.72 -25.04 -6.51
CA ASP A 589 25.14 -26.16 -5.75
C ASP A 589 25.07 -27.41 -6.65
N GLY A 590 26.24 -27.85 -7.13
CA GLY A 590 26.45 -29.04 -7.99
C GLY A 590 25.79 -29.04 -9.38
N GLY A 591 25.02 -28.00 -9.73
CA GLY A 591 24.14 -27.98 -10.90
C GLY A 591 24.84 -27.75 -12.25
N SER A 592 24.09 -27.95 -13.35
CA SER A 592 24.57 -27.56 -14.67
C SER A 592 24.51 -26.04 -14.85
N ASN A 593 25.49 -25.46 -15.56
CA ASN A 593 25.59 -24.01 -15.80
C ASN A 593 24.29 -23.39 -16.35
N GLU A 594 23.58 -24.12 -17.21
CA GLU A 594 22.30 -23.69 -17.81
C GLU A 594 21.19 -23.55 -16.76
N GLN A 595 21.14 -24.45 -15.76
CA GLN A 595 20.17 -24.36 -14.66
C GLN A 595 20.51 -23.20 -13.71
N GLU A 596 21.79 -22.94 -13.45
CA GLU A 596 22.20 -21.78 -12.64
C GLU A 596 21.91 -20.45 -13.34
N GLU A 597 22.16 -20.38 -14.65
CA GLU A 597 21.78 -19.25 -15.48
C GLU A 597 20.28 -19.01 -15.44
N GLN A 598 19.47 -20.06 -15.64
CA GLN A 598 18.02 -19.93 -15.61
C GLN A 598 17.51 -19.46 -14.23
N LYS A 599 18.01 -20.04 -13.13
CA LYS A 599 17.68 -19.58 -11.76
C LYS A 599 18.01 -18.09 -11.57
N ARG A 600 19.16 -17.63 -12.08
CA ARG A 600 19.58 -16.22 -12.06
C ARG A 600 18.66 -15.34 -12.91
N LEU A 601 18.31 -15.77 -14.11
CA LEU A 601 17.43 -15.03 -15.03
C LEU A 601 16.06 -14.77 -14.39
N ILE A 602 15.46 -15.81 -13.82
CA ILE A 602 14.18 -15.70 -13.11
C ILE A 602 14.29 -14.75 -11.93
N TRP A 603 15.32 -14.88 -11.09
CA TRP A 603 15.51 -13.99 -9.94
C TRP A 603 15.69 -12.52 -10.34
N ILE A 604 16.35 -12.27 -11.46
CA ILE A 604 16.47 -10.92 -12.02
C ILE A 604 15.10 -10.39 -12.46
N PHE A 605 14.27 -11.17 -13.15
CA PHE A 605 12.91 -10.75 -13.46
C PHE A 605 12.02 -10.55 -12.20
N VAL A 606 12.17 -11.37 -11.15
CA VAL A 606 11.52 -11.16 -9.84
C VAL A 606 11.91 -9.78 -9.27
N PHE A 607 13.21 -9.46 -9.26
CA PHE A 607 13.71 -8.16 -8.79
C PHE A 607 13.20 -7.00 -9.65
N LEU A 608 13.23 -7.13 -10.98
CA LEU A 608 12.75 -6.10 -11.90
C LEU A 608 11.26 -5.80 -11.67
N ALA A 609 10.43 -6.85 -11.58
CA ALA A 609 9.00 -6.72 -11.36
C ALA A 609 8.69 -6.06 -10.00
N ASP A 610 9.26 -6.56 -8.90
CA ASP A 610 9.09 -6.01 -7.54
C ASP A 610 9.52 -4.53 -7.46
N ARG A 611 10.60 -4.14 -8.13
CA ARG A 611 11.00 -2.72 -8.23
C ARG A 611 9.98 -1.89 -9.01
N GLN A 612 9.56 -2.34 -10.19
CA GLN A 612 8.70 -1.56 -11.10
C GLN A 612 7.24 -1.46 -10.64
N ILE A 613 6.70 -2.44 -9.90
CA ILE A 613 5.36 -2.35 -9.31
C ILE A 613 5.36 -1.53 -8.02
N SER A 614 6.34 -1.75 -7.13
CA SER A 614 6.37 -1.08 -5.82
C SER A 614 6.63 0.43 -5.96
N ALA A 615 7.51 0.83 -6.88
CA ALA A 615 7.76 2.25 -7.15
C ALA A 615 6.53 2.98 -7.75
N ARG A 616 5.67 2.27 -8.49
CA ARG A 616 4.41 2.76 -9.09
C ARG A 616 3.32 2.94 -8.03
N LEU A 617 3.17 1.95 -7.14
CA LEU A 617 2.18 1.96 -6.05
C LEU A 617 2.65 2.71 -4.78
N GLY A 618 3.85 3.29 -4.77
CA GLY A 618 4.46 3.94 -3.61
C GLY A 618 4.73 3.00 -2.43
N GLN A 619 4.89 1.70 -2.70
CA GLN A 619 5.06 0.65 -1.68
C GLN A 619 6.53 0.33 -1.41
N SER A 620 6.78 -0.26 -0.24
CA SER A 620 8.11 -0.78 0.10
C SER A 620 8.42 -2.05 -0.69
N PHE A 621 9.68 -2.15 -1.16
CA PHE A 621 10.21 -3.32 -1.88
C PHE A 621 10.20 -4.59 -1.03
N TRP A 622 9.79 -5.72 -1.61
CA TRP A 622 9.76 -7.01 -0.91
C TRP A 622 11.04 -7.84 -1.07
N SER A 623 11.62 -7.86 -2.27
CA SER A 623 12.90 -8.54 -2.50
C SER A 623 14.05 -7.71 -1.93
N ARG A 624 14.96 -8.38 -1.23
CA ARG A 624 16.35 -7.91 -1.14
C ARG A 624 16.96 -8.12 -2.51
N GLY A 625 17.17 -7.02 -3.23
CA GLY A 625 17.79 -7.02 -4.54
C GLY A 625 19.22 -7.57 -4.50
N PRO A 626 19.82 -7.88 -5.66
CA PRO A 626 21.22 -8.25 -5.72
C PRO A 626 22.09 -7.14 -5.11
N SER A 627 23.17 -7.54 -4.43
CA SER A 627 24.13 -6.60 -3.85
C SER A 627 24.74 -5.69 -4.94
N LEU A 628 25.05 -4.44 -4.60
CA LEU A 628 25.70 -3.46 -5.50
C LEU A 628 27.06 -3.94 -6.07
N SER A 629 27.66 -4.98 -5.49
CA SER A 629 28.85 -5.68 -5.98
C SER A 629 28.58 -6.66 -7.15
N SER A 630 27.33 -7.07 -7.36
CA SER A 630 26.93 -7.97 -8.46
C SER A 630 26.62 -7.17 -9.73
N GLN A 631 27.65 -6.70 -10.41
CA GLN A 631 27.52 -6.10 -11.74
C GLN A 631 27.18 -7.20 -12.77
N PHE A 632 25.88 -7.39 -13.02
CA PHE A 632 25.39 -8.21 -14.13
C PHE A 632 25.60 -7.51 -15.46
N THR A 633 25.77 -8.31 -16.51
CA THR A 633 26.01 -7.86 -17.87
C THR A 633 25.30 -8.79 -18.85
N ALA A 634 25.24 -8.43 -20.12
CA ALA A 634 24.81 -9.32 -21.20
C ALA A 634 25.69 -10.59 -21.37
N LYS A 635 26.73 -10.81 -20.55
CA LYS A 635 27.51 -12.06 -20.45
C LYS A 635 26.97 -13.05 -19.42
N ASP A 636 26.13 -12.59 -18.49
CA ASP A 636 25.59 -13.40 -17.39
C ASP A 636 24.31 -14.19 -17.77
N PHE A 637 23.81 -13.96 -18.99
CA PHE A 637 22.58 -14.54 -19.57
C PHE A 637 22.83 -15.04 -21.03
N PRO A 638 23.75 -16.00 -21.28
CA PRO A 638 24.02 -16.47 -22.64
C PRO A 638 22.82 -17.09 -23.38
N SER A 639 21.80 -17.59 -22.69
CA SER A 639 20.54 -18.09 -23.28
C SER A 639 19.69 -17.01 -23.97
N LEU A 640 19.91 -15.73 -23.63
CA LEU A 640 19.22 -14.56 -24.20
C LEU A 640 20.03 -13.85 -25.31
N ARG A 641 21.07 -14.50 -25.83
CA ARG A 641 21.90 -13.96 -26.92
C ARG A 641 21.40 -14.46 -28.27
N PRO A 642 21.61 -13.70 -29.36
CA PRO A 642 21.36 -14.21 -30.71
C PRO A 642 22.22 -15.44 -30.99
N GLY A 643 21.57 -16.54 -31.34
CA GLY A 643 22.18 -17.83 -31.62
C GLY A 643 22.74 -17.88 -33.03
N GLY A 644 24.05 -17.70 -33.18
CA GLY A 644 24.78 -17.78 -34.46
C GLY A 644 24.84 -19.18 -35.11
N ARG A 645 23.72 -19.92 -35.12
CA ARG A 645 23.54 -21.25 -35.73
C ARG A 645 22.28 -21.38 -36.59
N SER A 646 21.38 -20.39 -36.59
CA SER A 646 20.27 -20.31 -37.55
C SER A 646 20.49 -19.13 -38.50
N GLY A 647 20.24 -19.33 -39.80
CA GLY A 647 20.35 -18.29 -40.83
C GLY A 647 19.08 -17.44 -40.94
N ARG A 648 18.53 -16.99 -39.81
CA ARG A 648 17.42 -16.02 -39.76
C ARG A 648 17.94 -14.72 -39.14
N ASP A 649 17.67 -13.59 -39.78
CA ASP A 649 18.02 -12.25 -39.28
C ASP A 649 17.09 -11.77 -38.14
N ASP A 650 16.30 -12.68 -37.54
CA ASP A 650 15.21 -12.42 -36.59
C ASP A 650 15.61 -12.60 -35.11
N GLU A 651 16.81 -13.09 -34.80
CA GLU A 651 17.19 -13.38 -33.40
C GLU A 651 17.66 -12.12 -32.65
N GLU A 652 16.86 -11.67 -31.68
CA GLU A 652 17.09 -10.43 -30.92
C GLU A 652 18.12 -10.56 -29.79
N ASP A 653 18.88 -9.50 -29.50
CA ASP A 653 19.79 -9.42 -28.34
C ASP A 653 19.03 -9.05 -27.05
N TYR A 654 18.24 -10.01 -26.57
CA TYR A 654 17.52 -9.91 -25.30
C TYR A 654 18.48 -9.78 -24.10
N ALA A 655 19.71 -10.29 -24.18
CA ALA A 655 20.71 -10.17 -23.11
C ALA A 655 21.19 -8.73 -22.91
N SER A 656 21.42 -7.98 -23.99
CA SER A 656 21.71 -6.54 -23.94
C SER A 656 20.48 -5.73 -23.53
N ALA A 657 19.30 -6.08 -24.04
CA ALA A 657 18.03 -5.44 -23.64
C ALA A 657 17.74 -5.58 -22.13
N LEU A 658 17.98 -6.77 -21.57
CA LEU A 658 17.84 -7.05 -20.15
C LEU A 658 18.87 -6.26 -19.32
N HIS A 659 20.13 -6.22 -19.74
CA HIS A 659 21.19 -5.43 -19.09
C HIS A 659 20.83 -3.94 -19.01
N ALA A 660 20.38 -3.34 -20.13
CA ALA A 660 19.89 -1.97 -20.16
C ALA A 660 18.70 -1.72 -19.22
N THR A 661 17.81 -2.72 -19.08
CA THR A 661 16.62 -2.67 -18.20
C THR A 661 16.98 -2.81 -16.71
N ILE A 662 18.03 -3.58 -16.38
CA ILE A 662 18.60 -3.67 -15.02
C ILE A 662 19.15 -2.30 -14.61
N ASP A 663 19.95 -1.64 -15.44
CA ASP A 663 20.51 -0.31 -15.16
C ASP A 663 19.39 0.72 -14.88
N LEU A 664 18.38 0.80 -15.75
CA LEU A 664 17.21 1.66 -15.56
C LEU A 664 16.51 1.36 -14.23
N THR A 665 16.30 0.09 -13.92
CA THR A 665 15.59 -0.32 -12.70
C THR A 665 16.42 -0.05 -11.44
N GLN A 666 17.75 -0.06 -11.53
CA GLN A 666 18.64 0.38 -10.45
C GLN A 666 18.59 1.92 -10.26
N ILE A 667 18.49 2.70 -11.34
CA ILE A 667 18.26 4.15 -11.24
C ILE A 667 16.89 4.43 -10.59
N LEU A 668 15.82 3.72 -10.99
CA LEU A 668 14.50 3.81 -10.37
C LEU A 668 14.53 3.41 -8.88
N HIS A 669 15.25 2.34 -8.52
CA HIS A 669 15.46 1.95 -7.13
C HIS A 669 16.13 3.07 -6.31
N ASN A 670 17.23 3.62 -6.83
CA ASN A 670 17.99 4.69 -6.18
C ASN A 670 17.13 5.96 -6.03
N ALA A 671 16.36 6.31 -7.07
CA ALA A 671 15.42 7.43 -7.03
C ALA A 671 14.34 7.21 -5.97
N HIS A 672 13.68 6.06 -5.95
CA HIS A 672 12.64 5.74 -4.98
C HIS A 672 13.18 5.71 -3.54
N ALA A 673 14.30 5.04 -3.28
CA ALA A 673 14.93 4.98 -1.96
C ALA A 673 15.45 6.35 -1.47
N THR A 674 15.81 7.26 -2.37
CA THR A 674 16.29 8.61 -2.00
C THR A 674 15.14 9.59 -1.81
N LEU A 675 14.26 9.70 -2.80
CA LEU A 675 13.21 10.71 -2.88
C LEU A 675 11.92 10.31 -2.15
N TYR A 676 11.55 9.02 -2.17
CA TYR A 676 10.22 8.54 -1.78
C TYR A 676 10.24 7.51 -0.61
N SER A 677 11.39 7.31 0.06
CA SER A 677 11.56 6.25 1.09
C SER A 677 10.68 6.37 2.34
N SER A 678 10.09 7.54 2.61
CA SER A 678 8.91 7.66 3.49
C SER A 678 8.26 9.03 3.29
N PRO A 679 6.92 9.17 3.38
CA PRO A 679 6.25 10.46 3.22
C PRO A 679 6.82 11.58 4.12
N SER A 680 7.17 11.25 5.37
CA SER A 680 7.78 12.19 6.32
C SER A 680 9.14 12.71 5.85
N ARG A 681 10.02 11.83 5.31
CA ARG A 681 11.32 12.22 4.78
C ARG A 681 11.17 13.03 3.49
N THR A 682 10.23 12.65 2.63
CA THR A 682 9.97 13.36 1.38
C THR A 682 9.43 14.76 1.63
N LEU A 683 8.47 14.92 2.56
CA LEU A 683 7.97 16.24 2.96
C LEU A 683 9.07 17.12 3.57
N ALA A 684 9.93 16.56 4.44
CA ALA A 684 11.09 17.29 4.96
C ALA A 684 12.00 17.80 3.81
N MET A 685 12.39 16.92 2.89
CA MET A 685 13.17 17.31 1.71
C MET A 685 12.47 18.40 0.87
N ILE A 686 11.16 18.29 0.64
CA ILE A 686 10.37 19.28 -0.11
C ILE A 686 10.40 20.67 0.56
N HIS A 687 10.32 20.74 1.88
CA HIS A 687 10.36 21.98 2.65
C HIS A 687 11.77 22.56 2.79
N ASP A 688 12.78 21.72 3.03
CA ASP A 688 14.18 22.13 3.17
C ASP A 688 14.83 22.52 1.83
N GLY A 689 14.31 22.01 0.71
CA GLY A 689 14.84 22.22 -0.65
C GLY A 689 16.03 21.32 -1.01
N ASP A 690 16.49 20.49 -0.08
CA ASP A 690 17.74 19.72 -0.14
C ASP A 690 17.75 18.55 -1.16
N TYR A 691 16.69 18.44 -1.98
CA TYR A 691 16.54 17.40 -3.02
C TYR A 691 17.26 17.71 -4.33
N ALA A 692 17.56 18.97 -4.63
CA ALA A 692 18.11 19.39 -5.93
C ALA A 692 19.39 18.61 -6.32
N ARG A 693 20.30 18.38 -5.36
CA ARG A 693 21.51 17.56 -5.57
C ARG A 693 21.20 16.13 -6.02
N TYR A 694 20.16 15.51 -5.45
CA TYR A 694 19.78 14.15 -5.79
C TYR A 694 19.12 14.08 -7.17
N LEU A 695 18.33 15.09 -7.54
CA LEU A 695 17.79 15.19 -8.91
C LEU A 695 18.91 15.35 -9.94
N ASP A 696 19.92 16.18 -9.67
CA ASP A 696 21.06 16.40 -10.58
C ASP A 696 21.92 15.14 -10.77
N ASP A 697 22.14 14.36 -9.70
CA ASP A 697 22.90 13.12 -9.77
C ASP A 697 22.10 11.98 -10.42
N LEU A 698 20.79 11.88 -10.16
CA LEU A 698 19.89 10.91 -10.80
C LEU A 698 19.69 11.21 -12.29
N LEU A 699 19.52 12.48 -12.68
CA LEU A 699 19.44 12.89 -14.08
C LEU A 699 20.72 12.54 -14.82
N ARG A 700 21.90 12.87 -14.27
CA ARG A 700 23.19 12.51 -14.85
C ARG A 700 23.35 11.00 -15.04
N ALA A 701 22.81 10.18 -14.14
CA ALA A 701 22.78 8.73 -14.31
C ALA A 701 21.90 8.33 -15.52
N THR A 702 20.73 8.93 -15.70
CA THR A 702 19.89 8.68 -16.90
C THR A 702 20.54 9.19 -18.20
N ASP A 703 21.19 10.35 -18.20
CA ASP A 703 21.90 10.89 -19.38
C ASP A 703 23.09 9.99 -19.77
N THR A 704 23.79 9.45 -18.77
CA THR A 704 24.89 8.49 -18.96
C THR A 704 24.36 7.20 -19.56
N TRP A 705 23.30 6.64 -18.97
CA TRP A 705 22.62 5.44 -19.48
C TRP A 705 22.17 5.63 -20.94
N HIS A 706 21.55 6.77 -21.27
CA HIS A 706 21.10 7.05 -22.64
C HIS A 706 22.28 7.14 -23.61
N SER A 707 23.39 7.76 -23.20
CA SER A 707 24.62 7.83 -23.98
C SER A 707 25.25 6.46 -24.23
N THR A 708 25.05 5.49 -23.33
CA THR A 708 25.50 4.09 -23.49
C THR A 708 24.55 3.26 -24.36
N TRP A 709 23.23 3.41 -24.20
CA TRP A 709 22.25 2.45 -24.71
C TRP A 709 21.41 2.93 -25.90
N ALA A 710 21.34 4.24 -26.21
CA ALA A 710 20.51 4.75 -27.32
C ALA A 710 20.93 4.22 -28.70
N THR A 711 22.22 3.90 -28.89
CA THR A 711 22.77 3.32 -30.12
C THR A 711 22.58 1.81 -30.24
N MET A 712 22.04 1.12 -29.22
CA MET A 712 21.83 -0.32 -29.24
C MET A 712 20.96 -0.76 -30.43
N HIS A 713 21.39 -1.81 -31.12
CA HIS A 713 20.62 -2.49 -32.16
C HIS A 713 19.71 -3.55 -31.50
N ALA A 714 18.40 -3.38 -31.65
CA ALA A 714 17.35 -4.30 -31.21
C ALA A 714 16.11 -4.07 -32.09
N SER A 715 15.11 -4.95 -32.03
CA SER A 715 13.88 -4.75 -32.80
C SER A 715 13.12 -3.50 -32.36
N HIS A 716 12.16 -3.06 -33.20
CA HIS A 716 11.31 -1.94 -32.83
C HIS A 716 10.43 -2.27 -31.60
N LYS A 717 10.08 -3.54 -31.36
CA LYS A 717 9.33 -3.97 -30.16
C LYS A 717 10.16 -3.73 -28.89
N VAL A 718 11.38 -4.29 -28.83
CA VAL A 718 12.28 -4.18 -27.65
C VAL A 718 12.83 -2.75 -27.47
N LYS A 719 13.23 -2.06 -28.54
CA LYS A 719 13.78 -0.71 -28.41
C LYS A 719 12.74 0.29 -27.90
N SER A 720 11.47 0.10 -28.25
CA SER A 720 10.37 0.96 -27.78
C SER A 720 10.10 0.80 -26.29
N THR A 721 10.02 -0.42 -25.76
CA THR A 721 9.78 -0.64 -24.32
C THR A 721 10.91 -0.11 -23.44
N ILE A 722 12.16 -0.24 -23.90
CA ILE A 722 13.33 0.33 -23.24
C ILE A 722 13.26 1.87 -23.21
N LEU A 723 12.97 2.53 -24.33
CA LEU A 723 12.86 3.99 -24.41
C LEU A 723 11.66 4.54 -23.62
N LEU A 724 10.52 3.84 -23.63
CA LEU A 724 9.36 4.19 -22.78
C LEU A 724 9.69 4.08 -21.29
N THR A 725 10.47 3.08 -20.88
CA THR A 725 10.91 2.92 -19.48
C THR A 725 11.89 4.03 -19.08
N TYR A 726 12.80 4.41 -19.98
CA TYR A 726 13.73 5.52 -19.79
C TYR A 726 13.03 6.87 -19.60
N GLU A 727 12.12 7.26 -20.51
CA GLU A 727 11.38 8.52 -20.37
C GLU A 727 10.45 8.51 -19.15
N TYR A 728 9.85 7.35 -18.80
CA TYR A 728 9.07 7.21 -17.58
C TYR A 728 9.91 7.45 -16.33
N ILE A 729 11.12 6.90 -16.25
CA ILE A 729 12.01 7.07 -15.09
C ILE A 729 12.48 8.53 -14.98
N ARG A 730 12.83 9.18 -16.09
CA ARG A 730 13.13 10.63 -16.11
C ARG A 730 11.95 11.46 -15.64
N LEU A 731 10.74 11.16 -16.12
CA LEU A 731 9.51 11.81 -15.69
C LEU A 731 9.24 11.60 -14.20
N TYR A 732 9.41 10.38 -13.68
CA TYR A 732 9.23 10.04 -12.27
C TYR A 732 10.20 10.77 -11.32
N ILE A 733 11.46 10.94 -11.75
CA ILE A 733 12.49 11.70 -11.04
C ILE A 733 12.15 13.19 -11.07
N THR A 734 11.87 13.76 -12.25
CA THR A 734 11.68 15.21 -12.44
C THR A 734 10.35 15.72 -11.90
N ALA A 735 9.27 14.92 -11.97
CA ALA A 735 7.96 15.25 -11.42
C ALA A 735 7.97 15.49 -9.89
N PHE A 736 9.00 15.00 -9.18
CA PHE A 736 9.26 15.35 -7.79
C PHE A 736 9.28 16.86 -7.56
N SER A 737 9.96 17.61 -8.42
CA SER A 737 10.10 19.07 -8.34
C SER A 737 8.76 19.80 -8.52
N PHE A 738 7.93 19.29 -9.43
CA PHE A 738 6.59 19.79 -9.72
C PHE A 738 5.66 19.57 -8.51
N GLN A 739 5.72 18.39 -7.90
CA GLN A 739 4.99 18.08 -6.67
C GLN A 739 5.52 18.89 -5.46
N ALA A 740 6.83 19.16 -5.39
CA ALA A 740 7.44 20.00 -4.36
C ALA A 740 6.93 21.46 -4.43
N VAL A 741 6.87 22.03 -5.63
CA VAL A 741 6.30 23.37 -5.87
C VAL A 741 4.82 23.42 -5.49
N LEU A 742 4.01 22.43 -5.90
CA LEU A 742 2.60 22.33 -5.51
C LEU A 742 2.43 22.26 -3.99
N THR A 743 3.14 21.34 -3.33
CA THR A 743 3.06 21.11 -1.88
C THR A 743 3.41 22.36 -1.07
N ARG A 744 4.51 23.06 -1.43
CA ARG A 744 4.90 24.31 -0.76
C ARG A 744 3.91 25.44 -1.02
N SER A 745 3.30 25.51 -2.21
CA SER A 745 2.31 26.54 -2.56
C SER A 745 1.01 26.38 -1.78
N SER A 746 0.52 25.15 -1.62
CA SER A 746 -0.67 24.86 -0.79
C SER A 746 -0.41 25.01 0.72
N SER A 747 0.85 24.89 1.15
CA SER A 747 1.27 25.09 2.54
C SER A 747 1.55 26.56 2.91
N ALA A 748 1.45 27.50 1.96
CA ALA A 748 1.76 28.90 2.21
C ALA A 748 0.65 29.59 3.03
N PRO A 749 0.97 30.29 4.14
CA PRO A 749 -0.05 30.95 4.95
C PRO A 749 -0.75 32.06 4.16
N ARG A 750 -2.09 32.01 4.10
CA ARG A 750 -2.94 33.04 3.51
C ARG A 750 -2.70 34.37 4.25
N ARG A 751 -1.93 35.28 3.65
CA ARG A 751 -1.79 36.67 4.13
C ARG A 751 -3.10 37.42 3.91
N ASP A 752 -3.37 38.36 4.82
CA ASP A 752 -4.63 39.09 4.91
C ASP A 752 -5.02 39.76 3.59
N ALA A 753 -6.02 39.19 2.92
CA ALA A 753 -6.66 39.73 1.73
C ALA A 753 -8.17 39.83 2.03
N PRO A 754 -8.78 41.03 1.97
CA PRO A 754 -10.11 41.25 2.51
C PRO A 754 -11.25 40.82 1.57
N HIS A 755 -11.13 39.66 0.91
CA HIS A 755 -12.23 38.98 0.20
C HIS A 755 -11.85 37.50 -0.05
N PRO A 756 -12.79 36.54 0.10
CA PRO A 756 -12.55 35.11 -0.13
C PRO A 756 -12.64 34.72 -1.61
N ASP A 757 -12.03 35.50 -2.50
CA ASP A 757 -11.99 35.16 -3.93
C ASP A 757 -11.07 33.94 -4.13
N HIS A 758 -11.61 32.88 -4.76
CA HIS A 758 -10.83 31.72 -5.16
C HIS A 758 -9.77 32.14 -6.19
N ARG A 759 -8.52 32.33 -5.76
CA ARG A 759 -7.38 32.43 -6.70
C ARG A 759 -7.27 31.12 -7.47
N PRO A 760 -7.42 31.10 -8.80
CA PRO A 760 -7.26 29.87 -9.57
C PRO A 760 -5.82 29.37 -9.44
N LEU A 761 -5.66 28.05 -9.30
CA LEU A 761 -4.36 27.36 -9.37
C LEU A 761 -3.61 27.68 -10.68
N ALA A 762 -4.34 28.04 -11.75
CA ALA A 762 -3.82 28.58 -13.02
C ALA A 762 -2.94 29.85 -12.90
N THR A 763 -2.85 30.48 -11.72
CA THR A 763 -1.95 31.62 -11.48
C THR A 763 -0.55 31.22 -11.00
N LEU A 764 -0.30 29.94 -10.68
CA LEU A 764 0.94 29.49 -10.02
C LEU A 764 2.19 29.72 -10.89
N PHE A 765 2.15 29.35 -12.17
CA PHE A 765 3.22 29.64 -13.14
C PHE A 765 2.94 30.87 -14.02
N SER A 766 2.08 31.80 -13.58
CA SER A 766 1.73 33.02 -14.33
C SER A 766 2.92 33.92 -14.74
N ARG A 767 4.06 33.80 -14.04
CA ARG A 767 5.33 34.48 -14.37
C ARG A 767 6.31 33.63 -15.19
N GLY A 768 5.86 32.47 -15.66
CA GLY A 768 6.67 31.46 -16.35
C GLY A 768 7.34 30.47 -15.40
N ILE A 769 7.60 29.25 -15.90
CA ILE A 769 8.29 28.18 -15.18
C ILE A 769 9.66 28.66 -14.66
N ALA A 770 10.38 29.47 -15.45
CA ALA A 770 11.70 30.03 -15.12
C ALA A 770 11.71 30.99 -13.91
N ALA A 771 10.55 31.44 -13.42
CA ALA A 771 10.45 32.20 -12.17
C ALA A 771 10.44 31.30 -10.91
N SER A 772 10.35 29.99 -11.06
CA SER A 772 10.46 29.00 -9.98
C SER A 772 11.91 28.55 -9.80
N PRO A 773 12.41 28.35 -8.56
CA PRO A 773 13.72 27.73 -8.33
C PRO A 773 13.82 26.29 -8.91
N ASP A 774 12.67 25.61 -9.03
CA ASP A 774 12.54 24.28 -9.64
C ASP A 774 12.39 24.30 -11.17
N GLY A 775 12.49 25.49 -11.79
CA GLY A 775 12.08 25.70 -13.18
C GLY A 775 12.78 24.81 -14.21
N ARG A 776 14.04 24.40 -13.98
CA ARG A 776 14.73 23.43 -14.83
C ARG A 776 14.02 22.07 -14.84
N TYR A 777 13.84 21.48 -13.66
CA TYR A 777 13.26 20.14 -13.49
C TYR A 777 11.81 20.07 -13.96
N ILE A 778 11.04 21.15 -13.82
CA ILE A 778 9.67 21.24 -14.32
C ILE A 778 9.65 21.27 -15.85
N SER A 779 10.63 21.94 -16.47
CA SER A 779 10.82 21.92 -17.93
C SER A 779 11.27 20.54 -18.41
N ASP A 780 12.17 19.87 -17.68
CA ASP A 780 12.62 18.50 -17.96
C ASP A 780 11.47 17.49 -17.84
N ALA A 781 10.60 17.62 -16.83
CA ALA A 781 9.40 16.79 -16.66
C ALA A 781 8.42 16.95 -17.82
N ILE A 782 8.16 18.18 -18.25
CA ILE A 782 7.36 18.47 -19.45
C ILE A 782 8.02 17.86 -20.70
N GLY A 783 9.35 17.98 -20.83
CA GLY A 783 10.13 17.41 -21.92
C GLY A 783 10.00 15.89 -22.02
N SER A 784 10.25 15.16 -20.93
CA SER A 784 10.12 13.69 -20.90
C SER A 784 8.66 13.22 -21.02
N ALA A 785 7.67 13.96 -20.50
CA ALA A 785 6.26 13.62 -20.74
C ALA A 785 5.86 13.78 -22.22
N ILE A 786 6.33 14.84 -22.89
CA ILE A 786 6.15 15.01 -24.35
C ILE A 786 6.91 13.92 -25.11
N GLY A 787 8.14 13.59 -24.72
CA GLY A 787 8.92 12.50 -25.31
C GLY A 787 8.20 11.15 -25.22
N LEU A 788 7.65 10.83 -24.05
CA LEU A 788 6.92 9.58 -23.80
C LEU A 788 5.63 9.48 -24.63
N LEU A 789 4.84 10.55 -24.73
CA LEU A 789 3.66 10.55 -25.60
C LEU A 789 4.04 10.52 -27.08
N ARG A 790 5.10 11.22 -27.51
CA ARG A 790 5.62 11.16 -28.89
C ARG A 790 6.03 9.73 -29.26
N LEU A 791 6.78 9.03 -28.40
CA LEU A 791 7.11 7.61 -28.56
C LEU A 791 5.84 6.78 -28.76
N PHE A 792 4.86 6.87 -27.85
CA PHE A 792 3.59 6.14 -27.96
C PHE A 792 2.83 6.42 -29.27
N THR A 793 2.75 7.68 -29.72
CA THR A 793 2.09 8.04 -30.98
C THR A 793 2.85 7.61 -32.24
N GLY A 794 4.10 7.13 -32.10
CA GLY A 794 4.90 6.55 -33.17
C GLY A 794 4.91 5.02 -33.21
N LEU A 795 4.23 4.34 -32.27
CA LEU A 795 4.12 2.87 -32.27
C LEU A 795 2.88 2.42 -33.04
N ASP A 796 2.96 1.26 -33.70
CA ASP A 796 1.81 0.67 -34.37
C ASP A 796 0.74 0.21 -33.36
N PRO A 797 -0.53 0.63 -33.50
CA PRO A 797 -1.60 0.27 -32.56
C PRO A 797 -1.86 -1.24 -32.46
N HIS A 798 -1.74 -1.97 -33.57
CA HIS A 798 -2.18 -3.36 -33.69
C HIS A 798 -1.04 -4.37 -33.53
N ALA A 799 0.16 -4.05 -34.03
CA ALA A 799 1.33 -4.93 -34.03
C ALA A 799 2.28 -4.70 -32.83
N ILE A 800 2.15 -3.58 -32.12
CA ILE A 800 2.95 -3.27 -30.92
C ILE A 800 2.06 -2.96 -29.74
N ILE A 801 1.25 -1.89 -29.80
CA ILE A 801 0.60 -1.35 -28.60
C ILE A 801 -0.35 -2.36 -27.96
N ARG A 802 -1.22 -3.00 -28.75
CA ARG A 802 -2.13 -4.07 -28.31
C ARG A 802 -1.46 -5.10 -27.39
N PHE A 803 -0.25 -5.52 -27.72
CA PHE A 803 0.47 -6.59 -27.04
C PHE A 803 1.43 -6.10 -25.94
N LEU A 804 1.53 -4.79 -25.70
CA LEU A 804 2.37 -4.25 -24.63
C LEU A 804 1.91 -4.73 -23.25
N PRO A 805 2.84 -5.08 -22.34
CA PRO A 805 2.55 -5.26 -20.93
C PRO A 805 1.77 -4.09 -20.31
N SER A 806 0.83 -4.41 -19.40
CA SER A 806 -0.08 -3.48 -18.73
C SER A 806 0.61 -2.21 -18.18
N ARG A 807 1.83 -2.37 -17.64
CA ARG A 807 2.66 -1.27 -17.08
C ARG A 807 2.91 -0.11 -18.04
N TYR A 808 3.03 -0.38 -19.35
CA TYR A 808 3.40 0.67 -20.31
C TYR A 808 2.28 1.67 -20.56
N TYR A 809 1.02 1.22 -20.62
CA TYR A 809 -0.13 2.12 -20.78
C TYR A 809 -0.17 3.17 -19.66
N LEU A 810 0.08 2.75 -18.41
CA LEU A 810 0.12 3.62 -17.25
C LEU A 810 1.24 4.68 -17.32
N TYR A 811 2.37 4.40 -17.98
CA TYR A 811 3.40 5.41 -18.22
C TYR A 811 2.87 6.51 -19.16
N GLY A 812 2.12 6.14 -20.21
CA GLY A 812 1.44 7.07 -21.10
C GLY A 812 0.34 7.87 -20.41
N VAL A 813 -0.47 7.23 -19.56
CA VAL A 813 -1.47 7.93 -18.73
C VAL A 813 -0.80 8.94 -17.80
N TYR A 814 0.28 8.55 -17.11
CA TYR A 814 1.03 9.42 -16.20
C TYR A 814 1.60 10.66 -16.92
N ALA A 815 2.16 10.49 -18.11
CA ALA A 815 2.63 11.60 -18.94
C ALA A 815 1.49 12.55 -19.38
N ALA A 816 0.36 12.01 -19.86
CA ALA A 816 -0.81 12.82 -20.22
C ALA A 816 -1.40 13.56 -19.01
N VAL A 817 -1.43 12.93 -17.84
CA VAL A 817 -1.91 13.51 -16.57
C VAL A 817 -1.00 14.64 -16.08
N ILE A 818 0.33 14.49 -16.17
CA ILE A 818 1.28 15.57 -15.82
C ILE A 818 1.19 16.74 -16.78
N LEU A 819 1.06 16.49 -18.09
CA LEU A 819 0.88 17.55 -19.08
C LEU A 819 -0.45 18.31 -18.90
N HIS A 820 -1.52 17.63 -18.45
CA HIS A 820 -2.77 18.30 -18.10
C HIS A 820 -2.59 19.21 -16.88
N LYS A 821 -1.93 18.74 -15.81
CA LYS A 821 -1.59 19.60 -14.65
C LYS A 821 -0.74 20.81 -15.07
N ALA A 822 0.27 20.62 -15.92
CA ALA A 822 1.12 21.69 -16.41
C ALA A 822 0.30 22.75 -17.19
N HIS A 823 -0.68 22.32 -17.98
CA HIS A 823 -1.65 23.21 -18.63
C HIS A 823 -2.50 23.98 -17.61
N CYS A 824 -3.16 23.27 -16.69
CA CYS A 824 -4.05 23.85 -15.67
C CYS A 824 -3.35 24.85 -14.73
N LEU A 825 -2.04 24.73 -14.52
CA LEU A 825 -1.23 25.61 -13.66
C LEU A 825 -0.58 26.79 -14.40
N GLY A 826 -0.84 26.93 -15.71
CA GLY A 826 -0.31 28.02 -16.54
C GLY A 826 1.17 27.89 -16.92
N ALA A 827 1.74 26.68 -16.89
CA ALA A 827 3.17 26.46 -17.16
C ALA A 827 3.54 26.77 -18.63
N PHE A 828 2.63 26.50 -19.58
CA PHE A 828 2.84 26.73 -21.00
C PHE A 828 2.56 28.18 -21.41
N GLN A 829 3.61 29.00 -21.54
CA GLN A 829 3.46 30.41 -21.95
C GLN A 829 3.02 30.57 -23.42
N HIS A 830 3.65 29.84 -24.35
CA HIS A 830 3.36 29.92 -25.78
C HIS A 830 2.10 29.13 -26.17
N ALA A 831 1.28 29.69 -27.08
CA ALA A 831 0.08 29.02 -27.58
C ALA A 831 0.40 27.74 -28.34
N SER A 832 1.36 27.80 -29.27
CA SER A 832 1.78 26.65 -30.08
C SER A 832 2.13 25.40 -29.26
N LEU A 833 2.77 25.56 -28.10
CA LEU A 833 3.12 24.44 -27.21
C LEU A 833 1.89 23.87 -26.48
N ARG A 834 0.88 24.70 -26.16
CA ARG A 834 -0.41 24.21 -25.62
C ARG A 834 -1.17 23.42 -26.68
N ASP A 835 -1.18 23.91 -27.91
CA ASP A 835 -1.86 23.29 -29.03
C ASP A 835 -1.18 21.96 -29.44
N GLU A 836 0.16 21.93 -29.48
CA GLU A 836 0.95 20.71 -29.69
C GLU A 836 0.69 19.65 -28.60
N VAL A 837 0.72 20.04 -27.32
CA VAL A 837 0.46 19.12 -26.20
C VAL A 837 -0.96 18.56 -26.24
N ALA A 838 -1.96 19.37 -26.58
CA ALA A 838 -3.35 18.93 -26.71
C ALA A 838 -3.57 17.99 -27.91
N ASP A 839 -2.97 18.29 -29.05
CA ASP A 839 -2.96 17.41 -30.23
C ASP A 839 -2.27 16.08 -29.93
N LEU A 840 -1.09 16.10 -29.29
CA LEU A 840 -0.34 14.92 -28.93
C LEU A 840 -1.11 14.01 -27.95
N ALA A 841 -1.79 14.60 -26.95
CA ALA A 841 -2.66 13.87 -26.04
C ALA A 841 -3.88 13.26 -26.76
N THR A 842 -4.48 14.00 -27.71
CA THR A 842 -5.61 13.50 -28.52
C THR A 842 -5.17 12.36 -29.45
N ARG A 843 -3.98 12.46 -30.05
CA ARG A 843 -3.37 11.36 -30.84
C ARG A 843 -3.08 10.14 -29.98
N PHE A 844 -2.57 10.30 -28.75
CA PHE A 844 -2.37 9.19 -27.81
C PHE A 844 -3.70 8.49 -27.45
N VAL A 845 -4.77 9.25 -27.20
CA VAL A 845 -6.12 8.71 -26.96
C VAL A 845 -6.62 7.90 -28.17
N SER A 846 -6.50 8.46 -29.38
CA SER A 846 -6.89 7.78 -30.63
C SER A 846 -6.09 6.49 -30.85
N VAL A 847 -4.77 6.53 -30.66
CA VAL A 847 -3.87 5.37 -30.82
C VAL A 847 -4.24 4.23 -29.86
N MET A 848 -4.60 4.54 -28.61
CA MET A 848 -5.13 3.54 -27.66
C MET A 848 -6.49 2.96 -28.07
N GLN A 849 -7.37 3.75 -28.71
CA GLN A 849 -8.66 3.27 -29.21
C GLN A 849 -8.48 2.29 -30.38
N HIS A 850 -7.55 2.58 -31.29
CA HIS A 850 -7.20 1.68 -32.41
C HIS A 850 -6.61 0.36 -31.88
N ALA A 851 -5.68 0.41 -30.91
CA ALA A 851 -5.14 -0.80 -30.28
C ALA A 851 -6.25 -1.70 -29.70
N ALA A 852 -7.25 -1.10 -29.04
CA ALA A 852 -8.40 -1.79 -28.46
C ALA A 852 -9.53 -2.17 -29.44
N ALA A 853 -9.40 -1.87 -30.75
CA ALA A 853 -10.45 -2.10 -31.73
C ALA A 853 -10.82 -3.59 -31.87
N GLY A 854 -12.12 -3.90 -31.77
CA GLY A 854 -12.67 -5.26 -31.83
C GLY A 854 -12.55 -6.10 -30.55
N ILE A 855 -11.93 -5.58 -29.48
CA ILE A 855 -11.70 -6.32 -28.22
C ILE A 855 -12.26 -5.50 -27.05
N ASP A 856 -13.55 -5.63 -26.74
CA ASP A 856 -14.25 -4.69 -25.82
C ASP A 856 -13.60 -4.56 -24.44
N ALA A 857 -13.13 -5.67 -23.87
CA ALA A 857 -12.54 -5.72 -22.53
C ALA A 857 -11.08 -5.24 -22.45
N HIS A 858 -10.48 -4.77 -23.55
CA HIS A 858 -9.07 -4.37 -23.62
C HIS A 858 -8.77 -3.11 -22.79
N ILE A 859 -7.74 -3.19 -21.93
CA ILE A 859 -7.31 -2.16 -20.96
C ILE A 859 -7.25 -0.73 -21.56
N ALA A 860 -6.70 -0.58 -22.76
CA ALA A 860 -6.55 0.71 -23.43
C ALA A 860 -7.89 1.42 -23.75
N ARG A 861 -9.02 0.70 -23.86
CA ARG A 861 -10.36 1.33 -23.97
C ARG A 861 -10.77 2.01 -22.67
N GLY A 862 -10.39 1.44 -21.52
CA GLY A 862 -10.60 2.06 -20.21
C GLY A 862 -9.87 3.39 -20.09
N TYR A 863 -8.56 3.39 -20.33
CA TYR A 863 -7.74 4.60 -20.21
C TYR A 863 -8.04 5.64 -21.30
N SER A 864 -8.24 5.25 -22.56
CA SER A 864 -8.60 6.21 -23.63
C SER A 864 -9.96 6.87 -23.40
N ARG A 865 -10.95 6.17 -22.83
CA ARG A 865 -12.24 6.79 -22.45
C ARG A 865 -12.06 7.86 -21.37
N VAL A 866 -11.24 7.60 -20.35
CA VAL A 866 -10.99 8.54 -19.24
C VAL A 866 -10.16 9.74 -19.69
N LEU A 867 -9.06 9.51 -20.42
CA LEU A 867 -8.23 10.59 -20.97
C LEU A 867 -8.94 11.38 -22.08
N GLY A 868 -9.87 10.74 -22.81
CA GLY A 868 -10.73 11.40 -23.79
C GLY A 868 -11.58 12.50 -23.16
N LYS A 869 -12.21 12.25 -22.00
CA LYS A 869 -12.91 13.29 -21.24
C LYS A 869 -11.97 14.44 -20.87
N LEU A 870 -10.86 14.09 -20.20
CA LEU A 870 -9.87 15.03 -19.68
C LEU A 870 -9.31 16.01 -20.74
N TRP A 871 -9.18 15.57 -22.00
CA TRP A 871 -8.58 16.37 -23.07
C TRP A 871 -9.54 16.92 -24.13
N CYS A 872 -10.68 16.27 -24.40
CA CYS A 872 -11.58 16.68 -25.48
C CYS A 872 -12.64 17.70 -25.07
N GLU A 873 -13.19 17.60 -23.85
CA GLU A 873 -14.35 18.42 -23.42
C GLU A 873 -14.03 19.93 -23.43
N ARG A 874 -12.76 20.31 -23.16
CA ARG A 874 -12.28 21.71 -23.21
C ARG A 874 -12.23 22.36 -24.60
N ARG A 875 -12.40 21.63 -25.71
CA ARG A 875 -12.49 22.26 -27.05
C ARG A 875 -13.84 22.95 -27.30
N ALA A 876 -14.91 22.53 -26.62
CA ALA A 876 -16.24 23.12 -26.78
C ALA A 876 -16.37 24.52 -26.12
N SER A 877 -15.66 24.75 -25.03
CA SER A 877 -15.75 25.97 -24.19
C SER A 877 -14.89 27.13 -24.70
N SER A 878 -14.88 27.38 -26.01
CA SER A 878 -14.30 28.60 -26.61
C SER A 878 -15.40 29.66 -26.78
N PRO A 879 -15.28 30.86 -26.18
CA PRO A 879 -16.38 31.83 -26.20
C PRO A 879 -16.58 32.45 -27.59
N GLN A 880 -17.65 32.06 -28.28
CA GLN A 880 -18.18 32.85 -29.38
C GLN A 880 -18.65 34.21 -28.84
N GLY A 881 -18.29 35.30 -29.54
CA GLY A 881 -18.52 36.66 -29.08
C GLY A 881 -20.00 37.04 -29.00
N GLY A 882 -20.61 36.87 -27.82
CA GLY A 882 -21.96 37.32 -27.51
C GLY A 882 -22.06 38.85 -27.47
N GLY A 883 -22.27 39.48 -28.63
CA GLY A 883 -22.44 40.92 -28.74
C GLY A 883 -23.69 41.40 -27.99
N THR A 884 -23.51 42.28 -27.00
CA THR A 884 -24.59 42.92 -26.26
C THR A 884 -25.45 43.79 -27.18
N ARG A 885 -26.68 43.35 -27.47
CA ARG A 885 -27.73 44.19 -28.04
C ARG A 885 -28.29 45.10 -26.94
N ASP A 886 -27.74 46.29 -26.83
CA ASP A 886 -28.41 47.40 -26.15
C ASP A 886 -29.13 48.27 -27.20
N VAL A 887 -30.31 48.80 -26.86
CA VAL A 887 -31.19 49.48 -27.83
C VAL A 887 -31.34 50.95 -27.48
N THR A 888 -30.64 51.80 -28.22
CA THR A 888 -30.87 53.25 -28.23
C THR A 888 -30.89 53.78 -29.66
N GLU A 889 -31.96 54.50 -30.01
CA GLU A 889 -32.13 55.20 -31.29
C GLU A 889 -31.23 56.45 -31.35
N GLY A 890 -30.62 56.78 -32.49
CA GLY A 890 -29.67 57.89 -32.56
C GLY A 890 -29.06 58.22 -33.94
N GLN A 891 -29.88 58.78 -34.83
CA GLN A 891 -29.56 59.61 -36.01
C GLN A 891 -28.07 59.99 -36.29
N GLY A 892 -27.58 59.83 -37.53
CA GLY A 892 -26.49 60.72 -38.02
C GLY A 892 -25.57 60.27 -39.18
N TYR A 893 -25.86 60.74 -40.40
CA TYR A 893 -24.95 61.25 -41.44
C TYR A 893 -23.47 60.75 -41.62
N ASP A 894 -23.25 60.03 -42.74
CA ASP A 894 -22.53 60.51 -43.95
C ASP A 894 -20.99 60.31 -44.20
N ALA A 895 -20.67 60.18 -45.51
CA ALA A 895 -19.46 60.54 -46.27
C ALA A 895 -18.02 60.02 -45.98
N SER A 896 -17.69 58.87 -46.62
CA SER A 896 -16.66 58.77 -47.71
C SER A 896 -15.13 58.72 -47.43
N ARG A 897 -14.40 58.19 -48.45
CA ARG A 897 -12.91 58.08 -48.65
C ARG A 897 -12.18 57.11 -47.71
N GLY A 898 -11.17 56.30 -48.10
CA GLY A 898 -10.43 56.12 -49.37
C GLY A 898 -8.89 56.16 -49.12
N GLY A 899 -7.98 55.43 -49.79
CA GLY A 899 -8.07 54.36 -50.80
C GLY A 899 -6.70 54.09 -51.49
N GLY A 900 -6.52 52.94 -52.18
CA GLY A 900 -5.40 52.63 -53.09
C GLY A 900 -4.18 51.86 -52.53
N GLY A 901 -3.57 50.95 -53.33
CA GLY A 901 -2.28 50.30 -53.02
C GLY A 901 -2.05 48.88 -53.60
N ASP A 902 -1.42 48.81 -54.78
CA ASP A 902 -0.96 47.59 -55.51
C ASP A 902 0.60 47.47 -55.42
N GLU A 903 1.38 46.45 -55.82
CA GLU A 903 1.28 45.20 -56.63
C GLU A 903 1.96 44.01 -55.87
N VAL A 904 1.88 42.69 -56.14
CA VAL A 904 1.68 41.80 -57.34
C VAL A 904 3.00 41.25 -57.99
N GLN A 905 2.99 39.96 -58.41
CA GLN A 905 4.08 39.14 -59.05
C GLN A 905 5.28 38.71 -58.17
N ALA A 906 5.99 37.58 -58.36
CA ALA A 906 5.83 36.29 -59.10
C ALA A 906 6.86 35.25 -58.51
N SER A 907 7.18 34.01 -58.96
CA SER A 907 7.02 33.25 -60.23
C SER A 907 7.09 31.70 -59.99
N GLU A 908 6.81 30.90 -61.03
CA GLU A 908 7.05 29.44 -61.18
C GLU A 908 8.47 29.13 -61.77
N PRO A 909 9.01 27.88 -61.90
CA PRO A 909 8.47 26.75 -62.73
C PRO A 909 8.86 25.30 -62.27
N MET A 910 8.76 24.20 -63.07
CA MET A 910 7.63 23.57 -63.80
C MET A 910 8.09 22.28 -64.57
N MET A 911 7.30 21.17 -64.56
CA MET A 911 7.33 20.01 -65.51
C MET A 911 8.56 19.03 -65.47
N ARG A 912 8.58 17.78 -66.02
CA ARG A 912 7.64 17.00 -66.91
C ARG A 912 7.85 15.46 -66.91
N GLN A 913 6.75 14.69 -67.11
CA GLN A 913 6.55 13.40 -67.88
C GLN A 913 7.49 12.17 -67.71
N GLY A 914 7.06 10.90 -67.84
CA GLY A 914 5.75 10.25 -68.11
C GLY A 914 5.91 8.70 -68.07
N GLY A 915 4.89 7.86 -67.74
CA GLY A 915 3.88 7.26 -68.64
C GLY A 915 4.27 5.85 -69.13
N ASN A 916 3.42 4.83 -69.35
CA ASN A 916 1.95 4.66 -69.27
C ASN A 916 1.56 3.14 -69.26
N GLN A 917 0.25 2.81 -69.21
CA GLN A 917 -0.43 1.48 -69.11
C GLN A 917 -0.56 0.97 -67.65
N GLY A 918 -1.73 0.58 -67.10
CA GLY A 918 -3.12 0.47 -67.59
C GLY A 918 -3.68 -0.94 -67.31
N GLY A 919 -4.92 -1.20 -66.83
CA GLY A 919 -6.02 -0.33 -66.36
C GLY A 919 -7.39 -0.96 -66.69
N LEU A 920 -8.36 -1.00 -65.76
CA LEU A 920 -9.82 -1.19 -65.98
C LEU A 920 -10.63 -1.15 -64.65
N ASP A 921 -11.77 -0.45 -64.70
CA ASP A 921 -13.05 -0.57 -63.97
C ASP A 921 -13.20 -0.47 -62.42
N ASP A 922 -14.46 -0.14 -62.08
CA ASP A 922 -15.13 0.10 -60.78
C ASP A 922 -14.59 1.24 -59.87
N GLY A 923 -15.43 2.11 -59.29
CA GLY A 923 -16.89 2.25 -59.44
C GLY A 923 -17.49 3.11 -58.30
N ASP A 924 -17.74 4.40 -58.54
CA ASP A 924 -18.17 5.35 -57.49
C ASP A 924 -19.61 5.11 -57.00
N ALA A 925 -19.79 4.98 -55.69
CA ALA A 925 -21.09 4.89 -55.02
C ALA A 925 -21.07 5.25 -53.52
N GLY A 926 -21.16 6.54 -53.21
CA GLY A 926 -21.89 7.03 -52.04
C GLY A 926 -21.22 6.93 -50.67
N ALA A 927 -20.55 8.01 -50.25
CA ALA A 927 -20.34 8.30 -48.84
C ALA A 927 -21.69 8.66 -48.17
N GLY A 928 -22.27 7.70 -47.43
CA GLY A 928 -23.46 7.94 -46.62
C GLY A 928 -23.09 8.42 -45.22
N ASP A 929 -23.71 9.51 -44.76
CA ASP A 929 -23.57 9.99 -43.39
C ASP A 929 -24.05 8.93 -42.39
N TRP A 930 -23.15 8.60 -41.45
CA TRP A 930 -23.51 7.92 -40.21
C TRP A 930 -23.29 8.90 -39.07
N GLU A 931 -24.22 9.85 -38.91
CA GLU A 931 -24.34 10.68 -37.71
C GLU A 931 -24.63 9.77 -36.50
N VAL A 932 -23.58 9.28 -35.85
CA VAL A 932 -23.68 8.66 -34.53
C VAL A 932 -23.91 9.79 -33.52
N GLY A 933 -25.17 10.20 -33.38
CA GLY A 933 -25.59 11.25 -32.47
C GLY A 933 -25.18 10.93 -31.04
N PHE A 934 -24.26 11.73 -30.49
CA PHE A 934 -24.01 11.76 -29.06
C PHE A 934 -25.19 12.46 -28.38
N ASP A 935 -25.94 11.71 -27.56
CA ASP A 935 -27.04 12.23 -26.75
C ASP A 935 -26.45 13.04 -25.57
N ALA A 936 -25.95 14.24 -25.87
CA ALA A 936 -25.08 15.03 -25.01
C ALA A 936 -25.85 15.83 -23.94
N THR A 937 -26.68 15.16 -23.14
CA THR A 937 -27.40 15.76 -22.02
C THR A 937 -27.36 14.88 -20.76
N GLY A 938 -26.52 15.22 -19.77
CA GLY A 938 -26.64 14.64 -18.42
C GLY A 938 -25.38 14.30 -17.63
N LEU A 939 -24.36 15.17 -17.58
CA LEU A 939 -23.32 15.15 -16.51
C LEU A 939 -23.08 16.58 -16.01
N ARG A 940 -22.50 16.74 -14.81
CA ARG A 940 -22.22 18.05 -14.18
C ARG A 940 -20.72 18.29 -14.05
N ASP A 941 -20.32 19.55 -13.83
CA ASP A 941 -18.91 19.91 -13.60
C ASP A 941 -18.29 19.13 -12.42
N ASP A 942 -19.11 18.77 -11.42
CA ASP A 942 -18.74 17.95 -10.26
C ASP A 942 -18.12 16.59 -10.66
N ASP A 943 -18.63 15.97 -11.73
CA ASP A 943 -18.16 14.68 -12.24
C ASP A 943 -16.74 14.75 -12.84
N PHE A 944 -16.31 15.94 -13.30
CA PHE A 944 -14.98 16.15 -13.86
C PHE A 944 -13.91 16.26 -12.76
N VAL A 945 -14.22 16.95 -11.66
CA VAL A 945 -13.33 17.10 -10.50
C VAL A 945 -12.99 15.74 -9.91
N ALA A 946 -13.98 14.86 -9.75
CA ALA A 946 -13.79 13.50 -9.24
C ALA A 946 -12.85 12.64 -10.12
N VAL A 947 -12.76 12.92 -11.43
CA VAL A 947 -11.84 12.23 -12.35
C VAL A 947 -10.42 12.79 -12.26
N GLU A 948 -10.25 14.12 -12.14
CA GLU A 948 -8.94 14.72 -11.83
C GLU A 948 -8.41 14.17 -10.50
N GLU A 949 -9.19 14.24 -9.42
CA GLU A 949 -8.78 13.78 -8.09
C GLU A 949 -8.41 12.29 -8.03
N ALA A 950 -9.21 11.42 -8.65
CA ALA A 950 -8.95 9.98 -8.65
C ALA A 950 -7.64 9.62 -9.36
N LEU A 951 -7.36 10.23 -10.52
CA LEU A 951 -6.09 10.05 -11.23
C LEU A 951 -4.93 10.66 -10.43
N PHE A 952 -5.11 11.87 -9.89
CA PHE A 952 -4.05 12.59 -9.19
C PHE A 952 -3.66 11.93 -7.86
N GLY A 953 -4.62 11.30 -7.17
CA GLY A 953 -4.39 10.48 -5.97
C GLY A 953 -3.60 9.22 -6.25
N ALA A 954 -3.95 8.49 -7.32
CA ALA A 954 -3.35 7.21 -7.65
C ALA A 954 -1.88 7.30 -8.08
N PHE A 955 -1.47 8.36 -8.77
CA PHE A 955 -0.09 8.51 -9.28
C PHE A 955 0.91 9.14 -8.30
N PHE A 956 0.46 9.66 -7.15
CA PHE A 956 1.34 10.22 -6.11
C PHE A 956 0.93 9.77 -4.68
N PRO A 957 0.85 8.45 -4.42
CA PRO A 957 0.36 7.92 -3.15
C PRO A 957 1.24 8.38 -1.99
N GLY A 958 0.62 9.11 -1.04
CA GLY A 958 1.24 9.54 0.22
C GLY A 958 1.67 11.01 0.29
N ILE A 959 1.61 11.78 -0.81
CA ILE A 959 2.02 13.21 -0.83
C ILE A 959 1.04 14.09 -1.63
N THR A 960 -0.19 13.65 -1.86
CA THR A 960 -1.21 14.46 -2.55
C THR A 960 -1.68 15.64 -1.72
N VAL A 961 -1.77 16.77 -2.42
CA VAL A 961 -2.03 18.13 -1.93
C VAL A 961 -3.24 18.24 -1.00
N VAL A 962 -3.06 18.92 0.12
CA VAL A 962 -4.18 19.46 0.93
C VAL A 962 -4.81 20.63 0.17
N GLY A 963 -6.06 20.49 -0.28
CA GLY A 963 -6.82 21.59 -0.89
C GLY A 963 -8.14 21.16 -1.51
N GLN A 964 -9.25 21.49 -0.84
CA GLN A 964 -10.66 21.23 -1.19
C GLN A 964 -11.05 19.74 -1.38
N GLN A 965 -11.98 19.29 -0.52
CA GLN A 965 -13.24 18.74 -1.02
C GLN A 965 -14.34 19.51 -0.28
N ASP A 966 -15.06 20.35 -1.02
CA ASP A 966 -16.39 20.80 -0.59
C ASP A 966 -17.39 19.65 -0.84
N GLY A 967 -18.56 19.68 -0.19
CA GLY A 967 -19.40 18.49 -0.06
C GLY A 967 -20.14 18.03 -1.32
N SER A 968 -20.67 16.80 -1.23
CA SER A 968 -21.47 16.02 -2.21
C SER A 968 -20.68 15.15 -3.20
N GLY A 969 -21.33 14.10 -3.72
CA GLY A 969 -20.71 13.00 -4.48
C GLY A 969 -20.41 11.77 -3.61
N GLY A 970 -21.14 10.66 -3.78
CA GLY A 970 -21.12 9.53 -2.84
C GLY A 970 -20.90 8.14 -3.45
N ILE A 971 -21.62 7.16 -2.89
CA ILE A 971 -21.83 5.76 -3.31
C ILE A 971 -20.63 4.78 -3.33
N VAL A 972 -20.98 3.54 -2.97
CA VAL A 972 -20.26 2.25 -3.11
C VAL A 972 -18.87 2.12 -2.48
N GLY A 973 -18.78 1.15 -1.57
CA GLY A 973 -17.58 0.34 -1.34
C GLY A 973 -17.76 -1.03 -2.01
N SER A 974 -16.69 -1.58 -2.57
CA SER A 974 -16.62 -2.96 -3.03
C SER A 974 -16.41 -3.90 -1.84
N GLY A 975 -17.16 -5.01 -1.80
CA GLY A 975 -17.02 -6.02 -0.75
C GLY A 975 -15.76 -6.86 -0.93
N GLY A 976 -15.02 -7.08 0.16
CA GLY A 976 -13.78 -7.88 0.20
C GLY A 976 -13.61 -8.57 1.55
N GLY A 977 -14.63 -9.32 1.99
CA GLY A 977 -14.54 -10.16 3.18
C GLY A 977 -13.87 -11.51 2.87
N LEU A 978 -13.32 -12.14 3.92
CA LEU A 978 -12.63 -13.44 3.90
C LEU A 978 -11.26 -13.46 3.19
N MET A 979 -10.19 -13.17 3.95
CA MET A 979 -9.24 -14.20 4.38
C MET A 979 -8.26 -13.66 5.44
N ASP A 980 -8.41 -14.15 6.67
CA ASP A 980 -7.39 -14.16 7.73
C ASP A 980 -7.21 -15.62 8.18
N GLY A 981 -6.03 -16.00 8.66
CA GLY A 981 -5.88 -17.22 9.49
C GLY A 981 -4.92 -18.33 9.04
N TRP A 982 -4.03 -18.11 8.06
CA TRP A 982 -2.84 -18.96 7.85
C TRP A 982 -1.62 -18.05 7.59
N PHE A 983 -0.44 -18.24 8.20
CA PHE A 983 -0.01 -19.16 9.28
C PHE A 983 1.32 -18.59 9.88
N LEU A 984 1.66 -18.98 11.12
CA LEU A 984 2.97 -18.82 11.81
C LEU A 984 3.72 -17.46 11.72
#